data_AF-A0A5C3KMT5-F1
#
_entry.id   AF-A0A5C3KMT5-F1
#
_cell.length_a   1.000
_cell.length_b   1.000
_cell.length_c   1.000
_cell.angle_alpha   90.00
_cell.angle_beta   90.00
_cell.angle_gamma   90.00
#
_symmetry.space_group_name_H-M   'P 1'
#
loop_
_entity.id
_entity.type
_entity.pdbx_description
1 polymer ?
#
loop_
_entity_poly.entity_id
_entity_poly.type
_entity_poly.pdbx_seq_one_letter_code
_entity_poly.pdbx_strand_id
1 'polypeptide(L)'
;MFTPPPPDQQPLPPPIAPLLPKLTPDDGYSTATSVLQHETEEILLKHLPQNPIHAHAQSPAASVASASERGKEGKKHPPVPSKVLNKHAHMQFLVRNLMHGFGSRYTSQDASQPWLMYWTLQSFGALGVVLDPLNKQRVIDKILKWQHPGGGFGGGPGQAAHLLTTYASVCALAIVGRPGPGGGWDDIDRQALYKFFLSLKQPDGSFLVAHHAEVDVRGIYCLLIVATLLDILTPALVEDTAEFIASCQTYEGGFASSSFPSYDAAQKLLRGAPRPPLGEAHGGYTFCALASWVLLKPYVDLALGGKEGEAEGGGRPEIDLGTLTRWLVQMQGGESELGGFKGRTNKLVDGCYAWWCAGAFGLLEALGVGVDETRGVELVVDPWGVPLGKSASGSVAGSVKTGSVDGSVKTGSVAGSVKSNGPGEGSVKSSAKSCDGKVAGAVDGTEAGGADLPTEGEGSAAEPGEPHADAQSARDPWGQPAAGWGKESTGWGGWGQQPGWVDVDDGLFNSKALQEYLLYAGQSPSGGLRDKPPKPADAYHTHYCLSGLSSAQHHISPSASKKTTLLQKWDAAESGGTRGRKSDLGVSERDREVDQAMRREALGALLSWVEDPVVNADQIVGGKENKLNATHPITNLTVTHTEGVIKWAYGI
;
A
#
# COMPACT_ATOMS: atom_id res chain seq x y z
N MET A 1 -40.75 -59.22 -15.15
CA MET A 1 -39.46 -58.49 -15.07
C MET A 1 -39.42 -57.53 -16.26
N PHE A 2 -39.57 -56.24 -16.01
CA PHE A 2 -39.35 -55.20 -17.03
C PHE A 2 -37.89 -54.79 -16.98
N THR A 3 -37.19 -54.89 -18.11
CA THR A 3 -35.84 -54.36 -18.30
C THR A 3 -35.90 -52.83 -18.33
N PRO A 4 -35.02 -52.11 -17.60
CA PRO A 4 -34.99 -50.65 -17.65
C PRO A 4 -34.48 -50.18 -19.02
N PRO A 5 -34.91 -48.98 -19.48
CA PRO A 5 -34.47 -48.43 -20.76
C PRO A 5 -32.99 -48.06 -20.76
N PRO A 6 -32.35 -48.00 -21.94
CA PRO A 6 -30.94 -47.65 -22.09
C PRO A 6 -30.64 -46.22 -21.58
N PRO A 7 -29.41 -45.97 -21.10
CA PRO A 7 -29.02 -44.74 -20.39
C PRO A 7 -29.23 -43.44 -21.20
N ASP A 8 -29.27 -43.53 -22.54
CA ASP A 8 -29.41 -42.38 -23.43
C ASP A 8 -30.87 -41.87 -23.59
N GLN A 9 -31.83 -42.49 -22.91
CA GLN A 9 -33.25 -42.08 -22.90
C GLN A 9 -33.75 -41.59 -21.54
N GLN A 10 -32.86 -41.43 -20.55
CA GLN A 10 -33.25 -40.78 -19.30
C GLN A 10 -33.31 -39.26 -19.53
N PRO A 11 -34.39 -38.57 -19.15
CA PRO A 11 -34.41 -37.11 -19.17
C PRO A 11 -33.25 -36.63 -18.29
N LEU A 12 -32.39 -35.77 -18.86
CA LEU A 12 -31.36 -35.09 -18.08
C LEU A 12 -32.03 -34.50 -16.83
N PRO A 13 -31.43 -34.67 -15.63
CA PRO A 13 -31.97 -34.03 -14.45
C PRO A 13 -32.13 -32.53 -14.75
N PRO A 14 -33.23 -31.89 -14.30
CA PRO A 14 -33.41 -30.47 -14.51
C PRO A 14 -32.14 -29.75 -14.02
N PRO A 15 -31.65 -28.73 -14.76
CA PRO A 15 -30.45 -28.02 -14.35
C PRO A 15 -30.62 -27.58 -12.90
N ILE A 16 -29.74 -28.07 -12.02
CA ILE A 16 -29.72 -27.68 -10.62
C ILE A 16 -29.56 -26.17 -10.62
N ALA A 17 -30.55 -25.45 -10.10
CA ALA A 17 -30.46 -24.00 -9.96
C ALA A 17 -29.14 -23.69 -9.23
N PRO A 18 -28.30 -22.77 -9.73
CA PRO A 18 -27.02 -22.49 -9.13
C PRO A 18 -27.25 -22.13 -7.66
N LEU A 19 -26.70 -22.94 -6.76
CA LEU A 19 -26.82 -22.69 -5.33
C LEU A 19 -26.07 -21.39 -5.03
N LEU A 20 -26.76 -20.45 -4.39
CA LEU A 20 -26.10 -19.25 -3.90
C LEU A 20 -25.05 -19.63 -2.84
N PRO A 21 -23.93 -18.88 -2.75
CA PRO A 21 -22.97 -19.06 -1.68
C PRO A 21 -23.64 -19.04 -0.31
N LYS A 22 -23.12 -19.87 0.62
CA LYS A 22 -23.58 -19.88 2.00
C LYS A 22 -23.08 -18.63 2.73
N LEU A 23 -23.91 -18.12 3.64
CA LEU A 23 -23.50 -17.05 4.56
C LEU A 23 -22.37 -17.54 5.47
N THR A 24 -21.58 -16.59 5.98
CA THR A 24 -20.51 -16.88 6.95
C THR A 24 -21.12 -17.56 8.19
N PRO A 25 -20.59 -18.70 8.66
CA PRO A 25 -21.08 -19.33 9.89
C PRO A 25 -20.97 -18.39 11.09
N ASP A 26 -21.94 -18.43 12.00
CA ASP A 26 -21.89 -17.76 13.31
C ASP A 26 -21.66 -18.73 14.47
N ASP A 27 -21.44 -20.02 14.15
CA ASP A 27 -21.20 -21.12 15.09
C ASP A 27 -22.28 -21.27 16.17
N GLY A 28 -23.50 -20.77 15.92
CA GLY A 28 -24.60 -20.75 16.88
C GLY A 28 -24.50 -19.61 17.93
N TYR A 29 -23.58 -18.66 17.74
CA TYR A 29 -23.34 -17.51 18.61
C TYR A 29 -23.48 -16.20 17.83
N SER A 30 -24.71 -15.73 17.70
CA SER A 30 -25.00 -14.45 17.06
C SER A 30 -24.46 -13.26 17.89
N THR A 31 -23.78 -12.33 17.22
CA THR A 31 -23.22 -11.10 17.79
C THR A 31 -23.54 -9.92 16.87
N ALA A 32 -23.32 -8.68 17.33
CA ALA A 32 -23.46 -7.52 16.47
C ALA A 32 -22.61 -7.61 15.18
N THR A 33 -21.44 -8.26 15.26
CA THR A 33 -20.58 -8.51 14.11
C THR A 33 -21.20 -9.50 13.13
N SER A 34 -21.62 -10.68 13.59
CA SER A 34 -22.16 -11.71 12.69
C SER A 34 -23.51 -11.30 12.09
N VAL A 35 -24.35 -10.56 12.83
CA VAL A 35 -25.59 -9.98 12.29
C VAL A 35 -25.28 -9.01 11.15
N LEU A 36 -24.38 -8.04 11.35
CA LEU A 36 -24.01 -7.09 10.29
C LEU A 36 -23.32 -7.77 9.09
N GLN A 37 -22.55 -8.83 9.34
CA GLN A 37 -21.95 -9.64 8.29
C GLN A 37 -23.02 -10.32 7.44
N HIS A 38 -23.97 -11.04 8.05
CA HIS A 38 -25.07 -11.69 7.35
C HIS A 38 -25.92 -10.69 6.56
N GLU A 39 -26.28 -9.57 7.16
CA GLU A 39 -27.03 -8.51 6.47
C GLU A 39 -26.29 -7.99 5.22
N THR A 40 -24.98 -7.84 5.32
CA THR A 40 -24.12 -7.40 4.21
C THR A 40 -24.06 -8.45 3.11
N GLU A 41 -23.83 -9.71 3.48
CA GLU A 41 -23.79 -10.84 2.55
C GLU A 41 -25.12 -11.02 1.82
N GLU A 42 -26.25 -10.92 2.52
CA GLU A 42 -27.58 -10.97 1.90
C GLU A 42 -27.81 -9.84 0.89
N ILE A 43 -27.23 -8.65 1.12
CA ILE A 43 -27.27 -7.55 0.16
C ILE A 43 -26.36 -7.85 -1.05
N LEU A 44 -25.16 -8.35 -0.82
CA LEU A 44 -24.18 -8.65 -1.87
C LEU A 44 -24.64 -9.81 -2.76
N LEU A 45 -25.22 -10.87 -2.18
CA LEU A 45 -25.76 -12.01 -2.93
C LEU A 45 -26.85 -11.60 -3.93
N LYS A 46 -27.61 -10.52 -3.68
CA LYS A 46 -28.58 -9.97 -4.65
C LYS A 46 -27.90 -9.36 -5.88
N HIS A 47 -26.61 -9.05 -5.79
CA HIS A 47 -25.78 -8.53 -6.87
C HIS A 47 -25.02 -9.63 -7.63
N LEU A 48 -25.27 -10.92 -7.34
CA LEU A 48 -24.76 -12.01 -8.17
C LEU A 48 -25.62 -12.19 -9.43
N PRO A 49 -25.03 -12.26 -10.64
CA PRO A 49 -25.78 -12.50 -11.88
C PRO A 49 -26.62 -13.79 -11.87
N GLN A 50 -26.14 -14.82 -11.16
CA GLN A 50 -26.80 -16.12 -11.01
C GLN A 50 -27.94 -16.12 -9.97
N ASN A 51 -28.16 -15.01 -9.25
CA ASN A 51 -29.23 -14.95 -8.25
C ASN A 51 -30.61 -15.10 -8.92
N PRO A 52 -31.48 -16.02 -8.44
CA PRO A 52 -32.80 -16.24 -9.02
C PRO A 52 -33.69 -14.99 -9.13
N ILE A 53 -33.43 -13.93 -8.33
CA ILE A 53 -34.14 -12.65 -8.45
C ILE A 53 -34.02 -12.03 -9.86
N HIS A 54 -32.98 -12.41 -10.62
CA HIS A 54 -32.69 -11.95 -11.99
C HIS A 54 -33.28 -12.84 -13.09
N ALA A 55 -33.89 -14.00 -12.75
CA ALA A 55 -34.36 -14.98 -13.73
C ALA A 55 -35.43 -14.42 -14.70
N HIS A 56 -36.26 -13.47 -14.27
CA HIS A 56 -37.26 -12.82 -15.14
C HIS A 56 -36.65 -11.81 -16.11
N ALA A 57 -35.48 -11.24 -15.82
CA ALA A 57 -34.81 -10.26 -16.67
C ALA A 57 -33.99 -10.90 -17.80
N GLN A 58 -33.70 -12.20 -17.71
CA GLN A 58 -32.93 -12.97 -18.69
C GLN A 58 -33.81 -13.79 -19.66
N SER A 59 -35.14 -13.73 -19.54
CA SER A 59 -36.06 -14.40 -20.47
C SER A 59 -36.24 -13.61 -21.77
N PRO A 60 -36.09 -14.23 -22.96
CA PRO A 60 -36.31 -13.55 -24.25
C PRO A 60 -37.74 -13.02 -24.44
N ALA A 61 -38.71 -13.47 -23.63
CA ALA A 61 -40.10 -12.98 -23.65
C ALA A 61 -40.27 -11.55 -23.09
N ALA A 62 -39.30 -11.02 -22.32
CA ALA A 62 -39.36 -9.66 -21.78
C ALA A 62 -39.10 -8.56 -22.85
N SER A 63 -38.60 -8.94 -24.03
CA SER A 63 -38.30 -8.02 -25.15
C SER A 63 -39.53 -7.61 -25.97
N VAL A 64 -40.73 -8.15 -25.69
CA VAL A 64 -41.94 -7.97 -26.52
C VAL A 64 -43.12 -7.33 -25.75
N ALA A 65 -43.00 -7.07 -24.44
CA ALA A 65 -44.09 -6.44 -23.68
C ALA A 65 -44.13 -4.92 -23.93
N SER A 66 -45.00 -4.55 -24.87
CA SER A 66 -45.30 -3.20 -25.34
C SER A 66 -45.81 -2.22 -24.26
N ALA A 67 -45.76 -0.94 -24.60
CA ALA A 67 -45.88 0.25 -23.76
C ALA A 67 -47.25 0.56 -23.11
N SER A 68 -48.16 -0.39 -22.85
CA SER A 68 -49.52 -0.06 -22.40
C SER A 68 -49.88 -0.30 -20.93
N GLU A 69 -48.96 -0.69 -20.05
CA GLU A 69 -49.30 -0.95 -18.62
C GLU A 69 -48.45 -0.15 -17.62
N ARG A 70 -48.27 1.15 -17.86
CA ARG A 70 -47.77 2.08 -16.82
C ARG A 70 -48.92 2.65 -16.01
N GLY A 71 -49.45 1.84 -15.09
CA GLY A 71 -50.50 2.29 -14.20
C GLY A 71 -50.97 1.22 -13.23
N LYS A 72 -50.07 0.76 -12.34
CA LYS A 72 -50.35 0.25 -10.98
C LYS A 72 -49.04 -0.19 -10.32
N GLU A 73 -48.94 0.03 -9.01
CA GLU A 73 -47.77 -0.21 -8.17
C GLU A 73 -47.16 -1.61 -8.41
N GLY A 74 -45.93 -1.64 -8.91
CA GLY A 74 -45.20 -2.89 -9.17
C GLY A 74 -43.77 -2.75 -8.67
N LYS A 75 -43.37 -3.61 -7.73
CA LYS A 75 -41.99 -3.74 -7.23
C LYS A 75 -41.04 -3.80 -8.44
N LYS A 76 -40.28 -2.74 -8.70
CA LYS A 76 -39.26 -2.74 -9.76
C LYS A 76 -38.21 -3.78 -9.37
N HIS A 77 -38.11 -4.85 -10.14
CA HIS A 77 -37.00 -5.79 -10.01
C HIS A 77 -35.69 -5.00 -10.17
N PRO A 78 -34.67 -5.25 -9.33
CA PRO A 78 -33.37 -4.61 -9.50
C PRO A 78 -32.79 -5.01 -10.87
N PRO A 79 -32.12 -4.07 -11.58
CA PRO A 79 -31.46 -4.40 -12.84
C PRO A 79 -30.39 -5.49 -12.62
N VAL A 80 -30.20 -6.36 -13.61
CA VAL A 80 -29.20 -7.42 -13.55
C VAL A 80 -27.80 -6.81 -13.40
N PRO A 81 -27.00 -7.27 -12.42
CA PRO A 81 -25.61 -6.87 -12.25
C PRO A 81 -24.83 -7.06 -13.54
N SER A 82 -24.07 -6.04 -13.93
CA SER A 82 -23.34 -6.02 -15.20
C SER A 82 -21.88 -6.39 -14.99
N LYS A 83 -21.36 -7.24 -15.88
CA LYS A 83 -19.91 -7.45 -16.02
C LYS A 83 -19.21 -6.27 -16.71
N VAL A 84 -19.95 -5.27 -17.18
CA VAL A 84 -19.41 -4.12 -17.91
C VAL A 84 -19.25 -2.92 -16.99
N LEU A 85 -18.07 -2.31 -17.01
CA LEU A 85 -17.77 -1.05 -16.35
C LEU A 85 -18.48 0.09 -17.10
N ASN A 86 -19.38 0.81 -16.42
CA ASN A 86 -20.11 1.93 -17.01
C ASN A 86 -19.25 3.20 -17.05
N LYS A 87 -18.20 3.17 -17.87
CA LYS A 87 -17.24 4.27 -18.05
C LYS A 87 -17.93 5.59 -18.38
N HIS A 88 -19.02 5.56 -19.15
CA HIS A 88 -19.78 6.77 -19.49
C HIS A 88 -20.42 7.42 -18.25
N ALA A 89 -21.13 6.65 -17.42
CA ALA A 89 -21.75 7.17 -16.21
C ALA A 89 -20.70 7.64 -15.19
N HIS A 90 -19.59 6.91 -15.02
CA HIS A 90 -18.51 7.33 -14.13
C HIS A 90 -17.83 8.61 -14.65
N MET A 91 -17.61 8.74 -15.96
CA MET A 91 -17.10 9.98 -16.56
C MET A 91 -18.04 11.16 -16.32
N GLN A 92 -19.36 11.00 -16.50
CA GLN A 92 -20.34 12.05 -16.21
C GLN A 92 -20.31 12.47 -14.73
N PHE A 93 -20.16 11.51 -13.81
CA PHE A 93 -20.00 11.78 -12.38
C PHE A 93 -18.76 12.65 -12.11
N LEU A 94 -17.62 12.32 -12.71
CA LEU A 94 -16.37 13.06 -12.55
C LEU A 94 -16.42 14.44 -13.20
N VAL A 95 -17.01 14.56 -14.39
CA VAL A 95 -17.21 15.85 -15.07
C VAL A 95 -18.06 16.77 -14.21
N ARG A 96 -19.13 16.25 -13.59
CA ARG A 96 -19.94 17.04 -12.65
C ARG A 96 -19.12 17.54 -11.47
N ASN A 97 -18.30 16.70 -10.85
CA ASN A 97 -17.45 17.10 -9.73
C ASN A 97 -16.46 18.20 -10.14
N LEU A 98 -15.83 18.07 -11.31
CA LEU A 98 -14.82 19.01 -11.79
C LEU A 98 -15.43 20.35 -12.25
N MET A 99 -16.54 20.31 -12.99
CA MET A 99 -17.14 21.49 -13.63
C MET A 99 -18.13 22.24 -12.76
N HIS A 100 -18.97 21.53 -12.01
CA HIS A 100 -19.98 22.13 -11.14
C HIS A 100 -19.54 22.24 -9.68
N GLY A 101 -18.38 21.66 -9.35
CA GLY A 101 -17.89 21.59 -7.99
C GLY A 101 -18.66 20.58 -7.14
N PHE A 102 -18.36 20.61 -5.84
CA PHE A 102 -18.94 19.71 -4.86
C PHE A 102 -20.07 20.44 -4.10
N GLY A 103 -21.26 19.84 -4.06
CA GLY A 103 -22.42 20.42 -3.36
C GLY A 103 -22.28 20.42 -1.84
N SER A 104 -23.25 21.02 -1.14
CA SER A 104 -23.24 21.24 0.34
C SER A 104 -23.01 19.98 1.18
N ARG A 105 -23.33 18.79 0.68
CA ARG A 105 -23.03 17.52 1.36
C ARG A 105 -21.52 17.28 1.59
N TYR A 106 -20.65 18.00 0.87
CA TYR A 106 -19.20 17.92 1.00
C TYR A 106 -18.61 18.98 1.94
N THR A 107 -19.42 19.75 2.67
CA THR A 107 -18.91 20.73 3.65
C THR A 107 -18.02 20.08 4.72
N SER A 108 -18.28 18.82 5.10
CA SER A 108 -17.40 18.06 6.01
C SER A 108 -16.01 17.77 5.42
N GLN A 109 -15.80 18.01 4.13
CA GLN A 109 -14.57 17.81 3.39
C GLN A 109 -13.94 19.13 2.92
N ASP A 110 -14.32 20.27 3.53
CA ASP A 110 -13.74 21.56 3.17
C ASP A 110 -12.23 21.64 3.48
N ALA A 111 -11.74 20.89 4.47
CA ALA A 111 -10.31 20.70 4.73
C ALA A 111 -9.67 19.60 3.85
N SER A 112 -10.37 19.14 2.81
CA SER A 112 -9.95 18.06 1.92
C SER A 112 -10.20 18.40 0.44
N GLN A 113 -10.22 19.70 0.07
CA GLN A 113 -10.35 20.11 -1.33
C GLN A 113 -9.24 19.50 -2.22
N PRO A 114 -7.96 19.41 -1.78
CA PRO A 114 -6.91 18.72 -2.54
C PRO A 114 -7.22 17.25 -2.82
N TRP A 115 -7.78 16.54 -1.84
CA TRP A 115 -8.17 15.15 -1.99
C TRP A 115 -9.28 14.97 -3.01
N LEU A 116 -10.34 15.80 -2.91
CA LEU A 116 -11.44 15.81 -3.87
C LEU A 116 -10.97 16.05 -5.30
N MET A 117 -9.97 16.94 -5.46
CA MET A 117 -9.34 17.22 -6.75
C MET A 117 -8.52 16.02 -7.24
N TYR A 118 -7.60 15.50 -6.42
CA TYR A 118 -6.77 14.35 -6.76
C TYR A 118 -7.61 13.13 -7.15
N TRP A 119 -8.59 12.74 -6.33
CA TRP A 119 -9.48 11.61 -6.61
C TRP A 119 -10.21 11.78 -7.94
N THR A 120 -10.69 12.99 -8.24
CA THR A 120 -11.38 13.27 -9.50
C THR A 120 -10.44 13.17 -10.70
N LEU A 121 -9.27 13.78 -10.63
CA LEU A 121 -8.28 13.81 -11.71
C LEU A 121 -7.67 12.43 -11.99
N GLN A 122 -7.31 11.70 -10.94
CA GLN A 122 -6.73 10.37 -11.09
C GLN A 122 -7.75 9.37 -11.59
N SER A 123 -9.04 9.52 -11.23
CA SER A 123 -10.12 8.72 -11.82
C SER A 123 -10.28 8.97 -13.33
N PHE A 124 -10.13 10.21 -13.80
CA PHE A 124 -10.06 10.49 -15.25
C PHE A 124 -8.86 9.79 -15.88
N GLY A 125 -7.68 9.86 -15.25
CA GLY A 125 -6.46 9.19 -15.69
C GLY A 125 -6.63 7.66 -15.80
N ALA A 126 -7.25 7.02 -14.81
CA ALA A 126 -7.55 5.59 -14.82
C ALA A 126 -8.51 5.19 -15.95
N LEU A 127 -9.50 6.03 -16.24
CA LEU A 127 -10.47 5.83 -17.33
C LEU A 127 -9.92 6.18 -18.72
N GLY A 128 -8.67 6.65 -18.83
CA GLY A 128 -8.08 7.06 -20.10
C GLY A 128 -8.59 8.39 -20.65
N VAL A 129 -9.16 9.24 -19.78
CA VAL A 129 -9.68 10.57 -20.15
C VAL A 129 -8.62 11.64 -19.91
N VAL A 130 -8.39 12.47 -20.92
CA VAL A 130 -7.44 13.58 -20.87
C VAL A 130 -8.20 14.91 -20.74
N LEU A 131 -7.77 15.76 -19.82
CA LEU A 131 -8.29 17.12 -19.68
C LEU A 131 -7.68 18.04 -20.74
N ASP A 132 -8.49 18.95 -21.28
CA ASP A 132 -8.02 19.99 -22.18
C ASP A 132 -7.09 21.01 -21.47
N PRO A 133 -6.25 21.74 -22.21
CA PRO A 133 -5.29 22.68 -21.62
C PRO A 133 -5.91 23.76 -20.73
N LEU A 134 -7.11 24.25 -21.06
CA LEU A 134 -7.78 25.30 -20.29
C LEU A 134 -8.20 24.78 -18.92
N ASN A 135 -8.85 23.61 -18.89
CA ASN A 135 -9.23 22.99 -17.62
C ASN A 135 -8.03 22.53 -16.80
N LYS A 136 -6.94 22.05 -17.43
CA LYS A 136 -5.66 21.81 -16.72
C LYS A 136 -5.15 23.07 -16.04
N GLN A 137 -5.13 24.21 -16.74
CA GLN A 137 -4.65 25.46 -16.15
C GLN A 137 -5.51 25.92 -14.98
N ARG A 138 -6.84 25.86 -15.11
CA ARG A 138 -7.76 26.22 -14.01
C ARG A 138 -7.52 25.38 -12.74
N VAL A 139 -7.21 24.11 -12.93
CA VAL A 139 -6.87 23.20 -11.82
C VAL A 139 -5.52 23.57 -11.21
N ILE A 140 -4.48 23.83 -12.03
CA ILE A 140 -3.17 24.31 -11.54
C ILE A 140 -3.34 25.56 -10.69
N ASP A 141 -4.02 26.58 -11.23
CA ASP A 141 -4.23 27.86 -10.55
C ASP A 141 -5.02 27.69 -9.24
N LYS A 142 -5.92 26.71 -9.17
CA LYS A 142 -6.66 26.38 -7.94
C LYS A 142 -5.77 25.67 -6.92
N ILE A 143 -4.95 24.72 -7.34
CA ILE A 143 -4.05 23.98 -6.45
C ILE A 143 -3.01 24.92 -5.83
N LEU A 144 -2.43 25.82 -6.62
CA LEU A 144 -1.43 26.77 -6.13
C LEU A 144 -1.96 27.74 -5.06
N LYS A 145 -3.29 27.97 -5.00
CA LYS A 145 -3.92 28.73 -3.89
C LYS A 145 -3.93 27.98 -2.55
N TRP A 146 -3.69 26.67 -2.57
CA TRP A 146 -3.58 25.86 -1.36
C TRP A 146 -2.14 25.78 -0.84
N GLN A 147 -1.15 26.20 -1.65
CA GLN A 147 0.24 26.21 -1.22
C GLN A 147 0.42 27.22 -0.07
N HIS A 148 0.92 26.72 1.04
CA HIS A 148 1.10 27.50 2.25
C HIS A 148 2.44 28.27 2.18
N PRO A 149 2.51 29.55 2.59
CA PRO A 149 3.74 30.34 2.53
C PRO A 149 4.91 29.76 3.35
N GLY A 150 4.60 28.98 4.39
CA GLY A 150 5.59 28.28 5.22
C GLY A 150 6.02 26.91 4.69
N GLY A 151 5.55 26.50 3.49
CA GLY A 151 5.78 25.18 2.92
C GLY A 151 4.60 24.23 3.09
N GLY A 152 4.45 23.28 2.15
CA GLY A 152 3.32 22.36 2.11
C GLY A 152 2.05 22.95 1.48
N PHE A 153 0.98 22.14 1.45
CA PHE A 153 -0.33 22.56 0.98
C PHE A 153 -1.39 22.30 2.07
N GLY A 154 -2.32 23.24 2.25
CA GLY A 154 -3.44 23.10 3.17
C GLY A 154 -4.67 22.45 2.53
N GLY A 155 -5.71 22.21 3.34
CA GLY A 155 -6.98 21.61 2.91
C GLY A 155 -7.86 22.52 2.04
N GLY A 156 -7.53 23.80 1.99
CA GLY A 156 -8.19 24.86 1.22
C GLY A 156 -7.41 26.18 1.35
N PRO A 157 -7.78 27.23 0.61
CA PRO A 157 -7.04 28.49 0.63
C PRO A 157 -7.02 29.10 2.05
N GLY A 158 -5.83 29.45 2.53
CA GLY A 158 -5.63 30.03 3.87
C GLY A 158 -5.66 29.04 5.04
N GLN A 159 -5.87 27.74 4.79
CA GLN A 159 -5.75 26.72 5.82
C GLN A 159 -4.29 26.34 6.08
N ALA A 160 -4.00 25.81 7.28
CA ALA A 160 -2.67 25.34 7.65
C ALA A 160 -2.20 24.19 6.73
N ALA A 161 -0.89 24.13 6.48
CA ALA A 161 -0.28 23.05 5.73
C ALA A 161 -0.42 21.70 6.45
N HIS A 162 -0.61 20.64 5.68
CA HIS A 162 -0.79 19.29 6.21
C HIS A 162 -0.21 18.24 5.25
N LEU A 163 0.40 17.17 5.76
CA LEU A 163 1.11 16.16 4.94
C LEU A 163 0.18 15.49 3.93
N LEU A 164 -1.01 15.08 4.36
CA LEU A 164 -2.00 14.41 3.49
C LEU A 164 -2.48 15.30 2.33
N THR A 165 -2.78 16.57 2.58
CA THR A 165 -3.20 17.53 1.54
C THR A 165 -2.04 17.96 0.65
N THR A 166 -0.82 17.92 1.17
CA THR A 166 0.42 18.09 0.40
C THR A 166 0.59 16.96 -0.61
N TYR A 167 0.44 15.70 -0.19
CA TYR A 167 0.42 14.55 -1.10
C TYR A 167 -0.63 14.72 -2.19
N ALA A 168 -1.89 14.98 -1.82
CA ALA A 168 -2.96 15.11 -2.80
C ALA A 168 -2.72 16.26 -3.79
N SER A 169 -2.18 17.40 -3.32
CA SER A 169 -1.85 18.55 -4.17
C SER A 169 -0.72 18.24 -5.16
N VAL A 170 0.36 17.60 -4.69
CA VAL A 170 1.50 17.23 -5.55
C VAL A 170 1.11 16.15 -6.55
N CYS A 171 0.33 15.14 -6.15
CA CYS A 171 -0.22 14.14 -7.06
C CYS A 171 -1.17 14.76 -8.09
N ALA A 172 -2.05 15.68 -7.69
CA ALA A 172 -2.89 16.41 -8.63
C ALA A 172 -2.06 17.25 -9.63
N LEU A 173 -1.02 17.93 -9.17
CA LEU A 173 -0.07 18.64 -10.03
C LEU A 173 0.70 17.69 -10.96
N ALA A 174 1.06 16.48 -10.52
CA ALA A 174 1.68 15.49 -11.40
C ALA A 174 0.76 15.09 -12.57
N ILE A 175 -0.56 15.15 -12.39
CA ILE A 175 -1.56 14.81 -13.42
C ILE A 175 -1.79 15.97 -14.40
N VAL A 176 -1.98 17.20 -13.90
CA VAL A 176 -2.36 18.34 -14.75
C VAL A 176 -1.21 19.28 -15.10
N GLY A 177 -0.14 19.27 -14.31
CA GLY A 177 0.99 20.17 -14.40
C GLY A 177 1.97 19.81 -15.51
N ARG A 178 2.98 20.67 -15.64
CA ARG A 178 4.02 20.63 -16.67
C ARG A 178 5.22 21.50 -16.23
N PRO A 179 6.40 21.34 -16.83
CA PRO A 179 7.51 22.26 -16.60
C PRO A 179 7.25 23.64 -17.22
N GLY A 180 7.91 24.65 -16.69
CA GLY A 180 7.91 26.03 -17.16
C GLY A 180 6.92 26.95 -16.42
N PRO A 181 6.99 28.26 -16.69
CA PRO A 181 6.17 29.26 -16.02
C PRO A 181 4.67 28.97 -16.09
N GLY A 182 3.99 28.99 -14.94
CA GLY A 182 2.55 28.69 -14.83
C GLY A 182 2.20 27.22 -15.10
N GLY A 183 3.20 26.34 -15.20
CA GLY A 183 3.03 24.91 -15.37
C GLY A 183 2.72 24.16 -14.07
N GLY A 184 2.85 24.82 -12.91
CA GLY A 184 2.52 24.27 -11.60
C GLY A 184 3.63 23.43 -10.97
N TRP A 185 4.52 22.82 -11.77
CA TRP A 185 5.62 22.03 -11.24
C TRP A 185 6.74 22.92 -10.67
N ASP A 186 7.23 23.89 -11.45
CA ASP A 186 8.28 24.81 -10.99
C ASP A 186 7.77 25.83 -9.96
N ASP A 187 6.44 25.93 -9.78
CA ASP A 187 5.78 26.79 -8.80
C ASP A 187 5.70 26.15 -7.40
N ILE A 188 6.12 24.89 -7.22
CA ILE A 188 6.21 24.24 -5.91
C ILE A 188 7.46 24.75 -5.18
N ASP A 189 7.28 25.41 -4.04
CA ASP A 189 8.39 25.86 -3.19
C ASP A 189 8.98 24.66 -2.42
N ARG A 190 9.96 24.00 -3.04
CA ARG A 190 10.64 22.83 -2.49
C ARG A 190 11.43 23.12 -1.22
N GLN A 191 12.00 24.32 -1.09
CA GLN A 191 12.78 24.68 0.09
C GLN A 191 11.86 24.90 1.30
N ALA A 192 10.76 25.63 1.11
CA ALA A 192 9.76 25.80 2.15
C ALA A 192 9.12 24.45 2.50
N LEU A 193 8.78 23.63 1.51
CA LEU A 193 8.23 22.28 1.71
C LEU A 193 9.17 21.38 2.52
N TYR A 194 10.46 21.36 2.20
CA TYR A 194 11.44 20.58 2.96
C TYR A 194 11.58 21.06 4.40
N LYS A 195 11.60 22.39 4.63
CA LYS A 195 11.59 22.97 5.99
C LYS A 195 10.33 22.59 6.75
N PHE A 196 9.17 22.60 6.10
CA PHE A 196 7.91 22.14 6.67
C PHE A 196 8.01 20.67 7.09
N PHE A 197 8.49 19.78 6.23
CA PHE A 197 8.68 18.36 6.57
C PHE A 197 9.60 18.16 7.77
N LEU A 198 10.77 18.83 7.80
CA LEU A 198 11.68 18.76 8.95
C LEU A 198 11.04 19.30 10.24
N SER A 199 10.20 20.34 10.15
CA SER A 199 9.51 20.89 11.33
C SER A 199 8.47 19.95 11.95
N LEU A 200 8.07 18.90 11.23
CA LEU A 200 7.11 17.89 11.71
C LEU A 200 7.80 16.62 12.22
N LYS A 201 9.08 16.43 11.90
CA LYS A 201 9.87 15.26 12.30
C LYS A 201 9.99 15.18 13.82
N GLN A 202 9.69 14.01 14.37
CA GLN A 202 9.83 13.71 15.79
C GLN A 202 11.14 12.97 16.07
N PRO A 203 11.67 13.03 17.31
CA PRO A 203 12.92 12.37 17.68
C PRO A 203 12.92 10.85 17.53
N ASP A 204 11.73 10.24 17.48
CA ASP A 204 11.52 8.79 17.42
C ASP A 204 11.35 8.26 15.99
N GLY A 205 11.63 9.09 14.98
CA GLY A 205 11.47 8.77 13.56
C GLY A 205 10.05 9.01 13.01
N SER A 206 9.08 9.29 13.89
CA SER A 206 7.71 9.57 13.49
C SER A 206 7.53 11.00 12.98
N PHE A 207 6.35 11.32 12.45
CA PHE A 207 6.01 12.64 11.95
C PHE A 207 4.62 13.06 12.40
N LEU A 208 4.50 14.30 12.87
CA LEU A 208 3.20 14.95 12.96
C LEU A 208 2.63 15.15 11.55
N VAL A 209 1.32 15.02 11.36
CA VAL A 209 0.71 15.29 10.04
C VAL A 209 0.58 16.78 9.71
N ALA A 210 0.60 17.63 10.74
CA ALA A 210 0.65 19.08 10.70
C ALA A 210 1.16 19.60 12.06
N HIS A 211 1.47 20.89 12.19
CA HIS A 211 1.87 21.43 13.50
C HIS A 211 0.77 21.21 14.53
N HIS A 212 1.12 20.63 15.68
CA HIS A 212 0.20 20.30 16.78
C HIS A 212 -0.89 19.28 16.44
N ALA A 213 -0.65 18.40 15.47
CA ALA A 213 -1.60 17.37 15.03
C ALA A 213 -1.19 15.95 15.48
N GLU A 214 -1.88 14.94 14.97
CA GLU A 214 -1.60 13.53 15.27
C GLU A 214 -0.31 13.01 14.61
N VAL A 215 0.16 11.86 15.10
CA VAL A 215 1.25 11.06 14.52
C VAL A 215 0.68 9.72 14.05
N ASP A 216 0.87 9.41 12.77
CA ASP A 216 0.62 8.08 12.22
C ASP A 216 1.31 7.87 10.86
N VAL A 217 1.33 6.62 10.41
CA VAL A 217 1.98 6.18 9.16
C VAL A 217 1.41 6.80 7.89
N ARG A 218 0.21 7.41 7.91
CA ARG A 218 -0.32 8.14 6.73
C ARG A 218 0.57 9.34 6.41
N GLY A 219 0.97 10.07 7.46
CA GLY A 219 1.86 11.23 7.35
C GLY A 219 3.17 10.84 6.66
N ILE A 220 3.77 9.73 7.09
CA ILE A 220 5.03 9.22 6.54
C ILE A 220 4.88 8.81 5.08
N TYR A 221 3.84 8.04 4.73
CA TYR A 221 3.60 7.67 3.34
C TYR A 221 3.45 8.90 2.45
N CYS A 222 2.60 9.86 2.84
CA CYS A 222 2.39 11.10 2.10
C CYS A 222 3.70 11.91 1.94
N LEU A 223 4.48 12.03 3.02
CA LEU A 223 5.76 12.73 3.02
C LEU A 223 6.77 12.07 2.09
N LEU A 224 6.95 10.74 2.18
CA LEU A 224 7.94 10.00 1.40
C LEU A 224 7.62 10.02 -0.10
N ILE A 225 6.34 9.90 -0.47
CA ILE A 225 5.95 10.04 -1.88
C ILE A 225 6.31 11.43 -2.39
N VAL A 226 5.90 12.50 -1.67
CA VAL A 226 6.19 13.86 -2.11
C VAL A 226 7.69 14.13 -2.15
N ALA A 227 8.42 13.70 -1.13
CA ALA A 227 9.87 13.87 -1.05
C ALA A 227 10.60 13.17 -2.19
N THR A 228 10.10 11.99 -2.60
CA THR A 228 10.65 11.24 -3.71
C THR A 228 10.27 11.87 -5.05
N LEU A 229 9.00 12.20 -5.29
CA LEU A 229 8.54 12.81 -6.56
C LEU A 229 9.21 14.16 -6.86
N LEU A 230 9.61 14.90 -5.83
CA LEU A 230 10.20 16.24 -5.97
C LEU A 230 11.71 16.30 -5.75
N ASP A 231 12.37 15.16 -5.58
CA ASP A 231 13.82 15.06 -5.32
C ASP A 231 14.25 15.90 -4.09
N ILE A 232 13.52 15.74 -2.97
CA ILE A 232 13.79 16.41 -1.68
C ILE A 232 13.95 15.44 -0.50
N LEU A 233 14.11 14.14 -0.76
CA LEU A 233 14.47 13.15 0.25
C LEU A 233 15.93 13.34 0.70
N THR A 234 16.24 13.27 1.99
CA THR A 234 17.61 13.38 2.54
C THR A 234 17.81 12.41 3.71
N PRO A 235 19.05 12.05 4.09
CA PRO A 235 19.32 11.21 5.26
C PRO A 235 18.71 11.77 6.55
N ALA A 236 18.87 13.07 6.80
CA ALA A 236 18.33 13.73 7.98
C ALA A 236 16.79 13.70 8.03
N LEU A 237 16.12 13.74 6.88
CA LEU A 237 14.66 13.65 6.84
C LEU A 237 14.19 12.26 7.28
N VAL A 238 14.83 11.18 6.82
CA VAL A 238 14.33 9.81 7.03
C VAL A 238 15.01 9.03 8.17
N GLU A 239 15.92 9.66 8.91
CA GLU A 239 16.56 9.08 10.09
C GLU A 239 15.52 8.51 11.06
N ASP A 240 15.74 7.28 11.54
CA ASP A 240 14.86 6.53 12.45
C ASP A 240 13.43 6.21 11.94
N THR A 241 13.03 6.70 10.76
CA THR A 241 11.66 6.50 10.23
C THR A 241 11.35 5.02 9.97
N ALA A 242 12.35 4.24 9.54
CA ALA A 242 12.18 2.80 9.34
C ALA A 242 11.90 2.06 10.66
N GLU A 243 12.56 2.43 11.75
CA GLU A 243 12.33 1.83 13.07
C GLU A 243 10.90 2.12 13.57
N PHE A 244 10.42 3.36 13.40
CA PHE A 244 9.03 3.71 13.69
C PHE A 244 8.04 2.85 12.89
N ILE A 245 8.23 2.72 11.57
CA ILE A 245 7.33 1.91 10.74
C ILE A 245 7.33 0.44 11.17
N ALA A 246 8.51 -0.15 11.39
CA ALA A 246 8.63 -1.54 11.83
C ALA A 246 7.86 -1.79 13.13
N SER A 247 7.98 -0.87 14.09
CA SER A 247 7.25 -0.95 15.37
C SER A 247 5.72 -0.79 15.27
N CYS A 248 5.19 -0.37 14.13
CA CYS A 248 3.75 -0.30 13.90
C CYS A 248 3.15 -1.66 13.51
N GLN A 249 3.96 -2.68 13.20
CA GLN A 249 3.46 -4.01 12.86
C GLN A 249 2.84 -4.69 14.09
N THR A 250 1.64 -5.24 13.92
CA THR A 250 0.87 -5.86 15.00
C THR A 250 1.05 -7.38 15.04
N TYR A 251 0.56 -8.02 16.10
CA TYR A 251 0.52 -9.48 16.21
C TYR A 251 -0.31 -10.15 15.11
N GLU A 252 -1.25 -9.42 14.48
CA GLU A 252 -2.04 -9.96 13.38
C GLU A 252 -1.22 -10.06 12.08
N GLY A 253 -0.12 -9.32 11.97
CA GLY A 253 0.75 -9.25 10.78
C GLY A 253 0.62 -7.94 9.99
N GLY A 254 -0.56 -7.30 9.99
CA GLY A 254 -0.75 -5.97 9.43
C GLY A 254 -0.26 -4.85 10.36
N PHE A 255 -0.32 -3.60 9.90
CA PHE A 255 0.19 -2.44 10.64
C PHE A 255 -0.93 -1.61 11.26
N ALA A 256 -0.67 -1.14 12.48
CA ALA A 256 -1.47 -0.12 13.16
C ALA A 256 -1.13 1.28 12.63
N SER A 257 -1.90 2.29 13.08
CA SER A 257 -1.64 3.68 12.71
C SER A 257 -0.29 4.20 13.18
N SER A 258 0.15 3.79 14.37
CA SER A 258 1.31 4.39 15.04
C SER A 258 1.90 3.38 16.03
N SER A 259 2.96 3.77 16.72
CA SER A 259 3.55 3.05 17.85
C SER A 259 3.95 4.04 18.94
N PHE A 260 4.06 3.58 20.19
CA PHE A 260 4.43 4.45 21.30
C PHE A 260 5.92 4.29 21.66
N PRO A 261 6.74 5.36 21.58
CA PRO A 261 8.12 5.32 22.06
C PRO A 261 8.21 5.36 23.59
N SER A 262 9.30 4.82 24.14
CA SER A 262 9.62 4.95 25.58
C SER A 262 10.63 6.08 25.80
N TYR A 263 10.50 6.79 26.94
CA TYR A 263 11.39 7.88 27.32
C TYR A 263 11.94 7.69 28.73
N ASP A 264 13.15 8.18 28.97
CA ASP A 264 13.73 8.22 30.31
C ASP A 264 13.13 9.38 31.14
N ALA A 265 13.54 9.49 32.40
CA ALA A 265 13.10 10.55 33.30
C ALA A 265 13.47 11.97 32.80
N ALA A 266 14.46 12.09 31.91
CA ALA A 266 14.87 13.34 31.27
C ALA A 266 14.17 13.58 29.91
N GLN A 267 13.14 12.79 29.58
CA GLN A 267 12.41 12.85 28.30
C GLN A 267 13.31 12.56 27.08
N LYS A 268 14.41 11.85 27.27
CA LYS A 268 15.24 11.34 26.17
C LYS A 268 14.67 10.02 25.68
N LEU A 269 14.61 9.85 24.36
CA LEU A 269 14.16 8.62 23.74
C LEU A 269 15.04 7.43 24.18
N LEU A 270 14.40 6.39 24.69
CA LEU A 270 15.05 5.13 25.05
C LEU A 270 15.15 4.25 23.80
N ARG A 271 16.28 4.32 23.10
CA ARG A 271 16.55 3.47 21.93
C ARG A 271 16.60 1.99 22.36
N GLY A 272 15.97 1.13 21.57
CA GLY A 272 15.90 -0.30 21.82
C GLY A 272 14.87 -0.75 22.86
N ALA A 273 14.20 0.19 23.53
CA ALA A 273 13.06 -0.15 24.35
C ALA A 273 11.89 -0.64 23.45
N PRO A 274 11.05 -1.57 23.93
CA PRO A 274 9.86 -1.99 23.20
C PRO A 274 8.98 -0.80 22.81
N ARG A 275 8.51 -0.80 21.56
CA ARG A 275 7.61 0.23 21.00
C ARG A 275 6.29 -0.44 20.62
N PRO A 276 5.30 -0.49 21.53
CA PRO A 276 4.05 -1.18 21.23
C PRO A 276 3.28 -0.45 20.12
N PRO A 277 2.70 -1.19 19.15
CA PRO A 277 1.81 -0.61 18.15
C PRO A 277 0.54 -0.06 18.82
N LEU A 278 0.08 1.08 18.33
CA LEU A 278 -1.10 1.80 18.80
C LEU A 278 -2.26 1.59 17.82
N GLY A 279 -3.05 0.55 18.08
CA GLY A 279 -4.25 0.23 17.31
C GLY A 279 -4.22 -1.17 16.69
N GLU A 280 -5.26 -1.46 15.93
CA GLU A 280 -5.45 -2.72 15.20
C GLU A 280 -4.74 -2.68 13.84
N ALA A 281 -4.37 -3.84 13.30
CA ALA A 281 -3.95 -3.93 11.91
C ALA A 281 -5.03 -3.36 10.98
N HIS A 282 -4.68 -2.50 10.03
CA HIS A 282 -5.65 -1.85 9.15
C HIS A 282 -5.15 -1.67 7.72
N GLY A 283 -5.94 -2.03 6.71
CA GLY A 283 -5.52 -2.06 5.30
C GLY A 283 -4.90 -0.74 4.84
N GLY A 284 -5.56 0.39 5.13
CA GLY A 284 -4.99 1.71 4.87
C GLY A 284 -3.62 1.97 5.52
N TYR A 285 -3.46 1.68 6.82
CA TYR A 285 -2.19 1.87 7.52
C TYR A 285 -1.12 0.86 7.07
N THR A 286 -1.51 -0.39 6.83
CA THR A 286 -0.68 -1.44 6.23
C THR A 286 -0.12 -1.01 4.88
N PHE A 287 -0.96 -0.47 3.98
CA PHE A 287 -0.48 0.05 2.71
C PHE A 287 0.51 1.20 2.89
N CYS A 288 0.17 2.18 3.74
CA CYS A 288 1.04 3.32 4.02
C CYS A 288 2.39 2.87 4.58
N ALA A 289 2.40 1.96 5.55
CA ALA A 289 3.60 1.40 6.16
C ALA A 289 4.43 0.61 5.13
N LEU A 290 3.80 -0.29 4.37
CA LEU A 290 4.49 -1.14 3.40
C LEU A 290 5.08 -0.35 2.22
N ALA A 291 4.32 0.61 1.66
CA ALA A 291 4.82 1.47 0.60
C ALA A 291 5.98 2.36 1.09
N SER A 292 5.88 2.88 2.31
CA SER A 292 6.96 3.61 2.96
C SER A 292 8.19 2.73 3.17
N TRP A 293 8.00 1.48 3.58
CA TRP A 293 9.07 0.50 3.74
C TRP A 293 9.81 0.24 2.43
N VAL A 294 9.09 0.03 1.33
CA VAL A 294 9.69 -0.14 -0.01
C VAL A 294 10.54 1.08 -0.40
N LEU A 295 10.07 2.30 -0.13
CA LEU A 295 10.83 3.53 -0.41
C LEU A 295 12.05 3.72 0.50
N LEU A 296 11.97 3.28 1.75
CA LEU A 296 13.05 3.41 2.73
C LEU A 296 14.08 2.29 2.63
N LYS A 297 13.76 1.16 2.00
CA LYS A 297 14.67 0.01 1.93
C LYS A 297 16.07 0.38 1.42
N PRO A 298 16.24 1.17 0.34
CA PRO A 298 17.57 1.58 -0.09
C PRO A 298 18.31 2.41 0.96
N TYR A 299 17.60 3.27 1.71
CA TYR A 299 18.20 4.01 2.82
C TYR A 299 18.62 3.09 3.96
N VAL A 300 17.77 2.15 4.36
CA VAL A 300 18.10 1.14 5.38
C VAL A 300 19.35 0.35 4.96
N ASP A 301 19.41 -0.09 3.71
CA ASP A 301 20.53 -0.86 3.18
C ASP A 301 21.83 -0.03 3.11
N LEU A 302 21.76 1.24 2.71
CA LEU A 302 22.93 2.12 2.52
C LEU A 302 23.42 2.75 3.83
N ALA A 303 22.53 3.26 4.67
CA ALA A 303 22.87 4.03 5.87
C ALA A 303 23.08 3.15 7.10
N LEU A 304 22.47 1.96 7.14
CA LEU A 304 22.59 1.01 8.26
C LEU A 304 23.37 -0.26 7.90
N GLY A 305 23.61 -0.55 6.62
CA GLY A 305 24.29 -1.77 6.16
C GLY A 305 25.78 -1.90 6.54
N GLY A 306 26.40 -0.84 7.10
CA GLY A 306 27.76 -0.88 7.63
C GLY A 306 27.86 -0.91 9.17
N LYS A 307 26.73 -0.89 9.89
CA LYS A 307 26.70 -0.85 11.37
C LYS A 307 26.44 -2.24 11.99
N GLU A 308 27.09 -3.27 11.47
CA GLU A 308 27.14 -4.56 12.18
C GLU A 308 28.05 -4.40 13.41
N GLY A 309 27.46 -4.15 14.57
CA GLY A 309 28.13 -4.33 15.87
C GLY A 309 28.41 -3.11 16.75
N GLU A 310 28.02 -1.88 16.38
CA GLU A 310 28.33 -0.67 17.19
C GLU A 310 27.12 0.22 17.54
N ALA A 311 25.90 -0.14 17.17
CA ALA A 311 24.73 0.64 17.58
C ALA A 311 24.34 0.28 19.03
N GLU A 312 24.57 1.21 19.97
CA GLU A 312 23.99 1.13 21.31
C GLU A 312 22.45 1.06 21.20
N GLY A 313 21.91 -0.16 21.30
CA GLY A 313 20.50 -0.40 21.59
C GLY A 313 19.53 -0.45 20.41
N GLY A 314 19.85 -1.08 19.27
CA GLY A 314 18.82 -1.38 18.27
C GLY A 314 19.39 -2.12 17.07
N GLY A 315 18.87 -3.33 16.80
CA GLY A 315 19.20 -4.05 15.57
C GLY A 315 18.71 -3.30 14.33
N ARG A 316 19.11 -3.77 13.15
CA ARG A 316 18.54 -3.29 11.88
C ARG A 316 17.01 -3.45 11.94
N PRO A 317 16.22 -2.41 11.62
CA PRO A 317 14.77 -2.54 11.65
C PRO A 317 14.32 -3.54 10.58
N GLU A 318 13.38 -4.42 10.95
CA GLU A 318 12.84 -5.47 10.10
C GLU A 318 11.31 -5.54 10.24
N ILE A 319 10.64 -6.05 9.21
CA ILE A 319 9.21 -6.36 9.23
C ILE A 319 9.00 -7.83 8.89
N ASP A 320 8.00 -8.46 9.48
CA ASP A 320 7.66 -9.85 9.22
C ASP A 320 6.75 -9.94 7.99
N LEU A 321 7.34 -10.29 6.85
CA LEU A 321 6.62 -10.46 5.58
C LEU A 321 5.72 -11.69 5.58
N GLY A 322 6.02 -12.72 6.37
CA GLY A 322 5.22 -13.94 6.43
C GLY A 322 3.86 -13.70 7.08
N THR A 323 3.86 -13.10 8.27
CA THR A 323 2.61 -12.75 8.97
C THR A 323 1.85 -11.64 8.25
N LEU A 324 2.54 -10.67 7.65
CA LEU A 324 1.93 -9.65 6.81
C LEU A 324 1.21 -10.23 5.60
N THR A 325 1.86 -11.14 4.87
CA THR A 325 1.26 -11.80 3.70
C THR A 325 0.02 -12.59 4.12
N ARG A 326 0.14 -13.38 5.20
CA ARG A 326 -1.00 -14.12 5.77
C ARG A 326 -2.17 -13.20 6.13
N TRP A 327 -1.90 -12.05 6.75
CA TRP A 327 -2.94 -11.09 7.12
C TRP A 327 -3.62 -10.48 5.89
N LEU A 328 -2.84 -10.02 4.91
CA LEU A 328 -3.35 -9.39 3.68
C LEU A 328 -4.24 -10.35 2.87
N VAL A 329 -3.86 -11.62 2.71
CA VAL A 329 -4.71 -12.59 1.98
C VAL A 329 -6.03 -12.85 2.71
N GLN A 330 -6.03 -12.84 4.05
CA GLN A 330 -7.25 -13.02 4.86
C GLN A 330 -8.17 -11.79 4.86
N MET A 331 -7.70 -10.64 4.35
CA MET A 331 -8.55 -9.47 4.16
C MET A 331 -9.43 -9.60 2.91
N GLN A 332 -9.19 -10.57 2.01
CA GLN A 332 -10.13 -10.85 0.94
C GLN A 332 -11.31 -11.66 1.46
N GLY A 333 -12.53 -11.17 1.20
CA GLY A 333 -13.77 -11.83 1.58
C GLY A 333 -14.03 -13.09 0.75
N GLY A 334 -14.88 -13.98 1.30
CA GLY A 334 -15.28 -15.21 0.61
C GLY A 334 -16.29 -14.98 -0.52
N GLU A 335 -16.86 -16.07 -1.02
CA GLU A 335 -17.88 -16.03 -2.09
C GLU A 335 -19.14 -15.24 -1.70
N SER A 336 -19.57 -15.30 -0.43
CA SER A 336 -20.70 -14.53 0.11
C SER A 336 -20.45 -13.02 0.10
N GLU A 337 -19.18 -12.62 0.11
CA GLU A 337 -18.71 -11.24 0.07
C GLU A 337 -18.22 -10.83 -1.35
N LEU A 338 -18.42 -11.71 -2.34
CA LEU A 338 -18.01 -11.59 -3.75
C LEU A 338 -16.50 -11.36 -3.95
N GLY A 339 -15.64 -11.69 -2.98
CA GLY A 339 -14.20 -11.45 -3.10
C GLY A 339 -13.76 -10.00 -2.94
N GLY A 340 -14.61 -9.13 -2.39
CA GLY A 340 -14.20 -7.77 -1.98
C GLY A 340 -13.24 -7.81 -0.79
N PHE A 341 -12.49 -6.74 -0.55
CA PHE A 341 -11.59 -6.67 0.60
C PHE A 341 -12.22 -5.95 1.79
N LYS A 342 -11.95 -6.43 3.00
CA LYS A 342 -12.21 -5.72 4.25
C LYS A 342 -10.93 -5.02 4.73
N GLY A 343 -11.11 -3.99 5.54
CA GLY A 343 -9.98 -3.23 6.07
C GLY A 343 -9.29 -3.89 7.25
N ARG A 344 -10.03 -4.70 8.00
CA ARG A 344 -9.63 -5.27 9.29
C ARG A 344 -10.38 -6.55 9.59
N THR A 345 -9.83 -7.36 10.47
CA THR A 345 -10.43 -8.62 10.93
C THR A 345 -11.84 -8.36 11.48
N ASN A 346 -12.81 -9.22 11.12
CA ASN A 346 -14.20 -9.11 11.58
C ASN A 346 -14.93 -7.79 11.24
N LYS A 347 -14.47 -7.07 10.21
CA LYS A 347 -15.19 -5.94 9.61
C LYS A 347 -15.70 -6.30 8.21
N LEU A 348 -16.64 -5.51 7.72
CA LEU A 348 -17.29 -5.73 6.42
C LEU A 348 -16.33 -5.38 5.27
N VAL A 349 -16.52 -6.05 4.12
CA VAL A 349 -15.89 -5.64 2.86
C VAL A 349 -16.25 -4.20 2.48
N ASP A 350 -15.36 -3.50 1.78
CA ASP A 350 -15.55 -2.13 1.30
C ASP A 350 -14.67 -1.91 0.06
N GLY A 351 -15.24 -1.32 -0.98
CA GLY A 351 -14.59 -1.09 -2.27
C GLY A 351 -13.30 -0.29 -2.22
N CYS A 352 -13.09 0.58 -1.21
CA CYS A 352 -11.82 1.29 -1.12
C CYS A 352 -10.63 0.39 -0.78
N TYR A 353 -10.86 -0.74 -0.10
CA TYR A 353 -9.79 -1.71 0.19
C TYR A 353 -9.37 -2.52 -1.03
N ALA A 354 -10.08 -2.38 -2.16
CA ALA A 354 -9.56 -2.86 -3.44
C ALA A 354 -8.21 -2.20 -3.77
N TRP A 355 -7.98 -0.95 -3.36
CA TRP A 355 -6.65 -0.36 -3.43
C TRP A 355 -5.82 -0.65 -2.18
N TRP A 356 -6.34 -0.32 -1.00
CA TRP A 356 -5.53 -0.35 0.22
C TRP A 356 -5.07 -1.75 0.64
N CYS A 357 -5.81 -2.81 0.30
CA CYS A 357 -5.37 -4.19 0.54
C CYS A 357 -4.82 -4.81 -0.75
N ALA A 358 -5.59 -4.81 -1.85
CA ALA A 358 -5.14 -5.50 -3.06
C ALA A 358 -3.93 -4.82 -3.75
N GLY A 359 -3.85 -3.49 -3.69
CA GLY A 359 -2.68 -2.73 -4.17
C GLY A 359 -1.40 -3.00 -3.38
N ALA A 360 -1.50 -3.59 -2.18
CA ALA A 360 -0.33 -3.93 -1.36
C ALA A 360 0.42 -5.18 -1.87
N PHE A 361 -0.22 -6.05 -2.65
CA PHE A 361 0.44 -7.27 -3.15
C PHE A 361 1.59 -6.99 -4.10
N GLY A 362 1.49 -5.96 -4.96
CA GLY A 362 2.62 -5.52 -5.78
C GLY A 362 3.81 -5.01 -4.94
N LEU A 363 3.54 -4.48 -3.73
CA LEU A 363 4.59 -4.06 -2.80
C LEU A 363 5.24 -5.26 -2.10
N LEU A 364 4.49 -6.34 -1.82
CA LEU A 364 5.03 -7.60 -1.32
C LEU A 364 5.96 -8.24 -2.35
N GLU A 365 5.57 -8.26 -3.62
CA GLU A 365 6.44 -8.73 -4.73
C GLU A 365 7.73 -7.92 -4.83
N ALA A 366 7.66 -6.59 -4.63
CA ALA A 366 8.85 -5.74 -4.59
C ALA A 366 9.81 -6.07 -3.44
N LEU A 367 9.32 -6.77 -2.42
CA LEU A 367 10.11 -7.27 -1.29
C LEU A 367 10.46 -8.77 -1.42
N GLY A 368 10.19 -9.38 -2.59
CA GLY A 368 10.55 -10.76 -2.91
C GLY A 368 9.49 -11.81 -2.56
N VAL A 369 8.29 -11.41 -2.10
CA VAL A 369 7.21 -12.36 -1.78
C VAL A 369 6.46 -12.74 -3.07
N GLY A 370 6.25 -14.03 -3.31
CA GLY A 370 5.50 -14.51 -4.48
C GLY A 370 6.25 -14.40 -5.80
N VAL A 371 7.54 -14.01 -5.79
CA VAL A 371 8.40 -14.03 -6.97
C VAL A 371 8.93 -15.45 -7.17
N ASP A 372 8.48 -16.12 -8.21
CA ASP A 372 9.09 -17.36 -8.68
C ASP A 372 10.40 -17.02 -9.42
N GLU A 373 11.55 -17.37 -8.82
CA GLU A 373 12.88 -17.14 -9.42
C GLU A 373 13.03 -17.77 -10.82
N THR A 374 12.16 -18.71 -11.19
CA THR A 374 12.16 -19.36 -12.51
C THR A 374 11.49 -18.52 -13.61
N ARG A 375 10.63 -17.55 -13.26
CA ARG A 375 9.94 -16.67 -14.25
C ARG A 375 10.85 -15.64 -14.91
N GLY A 376 12.08 -15.48 -14.41
CA GLY A 376 13.10 -14.58 -14.96
C GLY A 376 14.23 -15.26 -15.74
N VAL A 377 14.22 -16.59 -15.86
CA VAL A 377 15.24 -17.33 -16.62
C VAL A 377 14.64 -17.71 -17.96
N GLU A 378 15.03 -17.00 -19.02
CA GLU A 378 14.88 -17.51 -20.38
C GLU A 378 15.77 -18.76 -20.51
N LEU A 379 15.21 -19.93 -20.17
CA LEU A 379 15.85 -21.21 -20.39
C LEU A 379 15.94 -21.40 -21.91
N VAL A 380 17.12 -21.13 -22.47
CA VAL A 380 17.46 -21.58 -23.81
C VAL A 380 17.51 -23.11 -23.77
N VAL A 381 16.37 -23.73 -24.06
CA VAL A 381 16.22 -25.16 -24.27
C VAL A 381 16.33 -25.43 -25.76
N ASP A 382 16.90 -26.58 -26.11
CA ASP A 382 16.88 -27.05 -27.49
C ASP A 382 15.45 -27.46 -27.92
N PRO A 383 15.21 -27.78 -29.20
CA PRO A 383 13.89 -28.20 -29.70
C PRO A 383 13.30 -29.45 -29.02
N TRP A 384 14.05 -30.10 -28.13
CA TRP A 384 13.68 -31.31 -27.41
C TRP A 384 13.58 -31.09 -25.89
N GLY A 385 13.67 -29.84 -25.42
CA GLY A 385 13.42 -29.49 -24.03
C GLY A 385 14.58 -29.76 -23.07
N VAL A 386 15.82 -29.90 -23.56
CA VAL A 386 17.00 -30.12 -22.72
C VAL A 386 17.65 -28.78 -22.35
N PRO A 387 17.88 -28.48 -21.05
CA PRO A 387 18.59 -27.27 -20.63
C PRO A 387 20.05 -27.28 -21.11
N LEU A 388 20.46 -26.26 -21.86
CA LEU A 388 21.87 -26.05 -22.22
C LEU A 388 22.62 -25.42 -21.03
N GLY A 389 23.08 -26.26 -20.10
CA GLY A 389 23.88 -25.83 -18.96
C GLY A 389 25.25 -25.29 -19.34
N LYS A 390 25.64 -24.14 -18.76
CA LYS A 390 27.02 -23.63 -18.79
C LYS A 390 27.94 -24.65 -18.10
N SER A 391 28.92 -25.20 -18.81
CA SER A 391 29.98 -25.97 -18.19
C SER A 391 30.94 -25.03 -17.45
N ALA A 392 31.04 -25.24 -16.14
CA ALA A 392 32.23 -24.85 -15.39
C ALA A 392 33.35 -25.83 -15.75
N SER A 393 34.39 -25.38 -16.45
CA SER A 393 35.67 -26.09 -16.50
C SER A 393 36.78 -25.13 -16.09
N GLY A 394 37.27 -25.31 -14.87
CA GLY A 394 38.55 -24.75 -14.45
C GLY A 394 39.70 -25.44 -15.18
N SER A 395 40.71 -24.66 -15.56
CA SER A 395 42.02 -25.15 -15.96
C SER A 395 43.06 -24.21 -15.37
N VAL A 396 43.80 -24.77 -14.41
CA VAL A 396 45.03 -24.23 -13.85
C VAL A 396 46.12 -24.36 -14.92
N ALA A 397 46.76 -23.25 -15.27
CA ALA A 397 48.08 -23.25 -15.90
C ALA A 397 48.94 -22.17 -15.26
N GLY A 398 49.90 -22.61 -14.44
CA GLY A 398 50.92 -21.75 -13.86
C GLY A 398 51.91 -21.27 -14.92
N SER A 399 52.42 -20.06 -14.73
CA SER A 399 53.76 -19.71 -15.19
C SER A 399 54.40 -18.78 -14.17
N VAL A 400 55.40 -19.34 -13.49
CA VAL A 400 56.35 -18.61 -12.66
C VAL A 400 57.28 -17.84 -13.59
N LYS A 401 57.38 -16.52 -13.40
CA LYS A 401 58.62 -15.79 -13.69
C LYS A 401 58.94 -14.84 -12.53
N THR A 402 60.13 -15.10 -12.00
CA THR A 402 60.88 -14.37 -10.98
C THR A 402 61.30 -12.97 -11.44
N GLY A 403 61.28 -12.01 -10.52
CA GLY A 403 61.87 -10.68 -10.71
C GLY A 403 61.78 -9.84 -9.45
N SER A 404 62.85 -9.89 -8.65
CA SER A 404 63.12 -9.06 -7.46
C SER A 404 63.26 -7.58 -7.83
N VAL A 405 62.90 -6.67 -6.90
CA VAL A 405 63.79 -5.64 -6.29
C VAL A 405 62.96 -4.49 -5.67
N ASP A 406 63.20 -4.32 -4.36
CA ASP A 406 63.24 -3.13 -3.48
C ASP A 406 62.16 -2.03 -3.44
N GLY A 407 61.81 -1.66 -2.20
CA GLY A 407 61.17 -0.39 -1.87
C GLY A 407 60.60 -0.26 -0.45
N SER A 408 61.45 -0.37 0.57
CA SER A 408 61.12 -0.05 1.98
C SER A 408 61.08 1.46 2.22
N VAL A 409 59.99 2.04 2.76
CA VAL A 409 60.04 3.25 3.61
C VAL A 409 58.91 3.29 4.66
N LYS A 410 59.31 2.96 5.89
CA LYS A 410 59.10 3.64 7.20
C LYS A 410 57.74 4.28 7.55
N THR A 411 57.12 3.67 8.57
CA THR A 411 56.23 4.30 9.54
C THR A 411 57.00 5.19 10.52
N GLY A 412 56.60 6.45 10.67
CA GLY A 412 57.13 7.39 11.65
C GLY A 412 56.00 7.94 12.55
N SER A 413 56.06 7.59 13.83
CA SER A 413 55.28 8.16 14.93
C SER A 413 55.90 9.49 15.36
N VAL A 414 55.09 10.54 15.55
CA VAL A 414 55.44 11.70 16.38
C VAL A 414 54.22 12.13 17.18
N ALA A 415 54.36 12.03 18.50
CA ALA A 415 53.51 12.63 19.52
C ALA A 415 53.75 14.15 19.63
N GLY A 416 52.73 14.92 20.03
CA GLY A 416 52.85 16.37 20.21
C GLY A 416 51.67 17.05 20.91
N SER A 417 51.56 16.82 22.22
CA SER A 417 51.12 17.72 23.30
C SER A 417 50.12 18.87 23.04
N VAL A 418 48.95 18.74 23.67
CA VAL A 418 48.23 19.69 24.56
C VAL A 418 48.75 21.14 24.63
N LYS A 419 47.85 22.12 24.38
CA LYS A 419 47.64 23.30 25.26
C LYS A 419 46.18 23.77 25.28
N SER A 420 45.67 23.84 26.50
CA SER A 420 44.47 24.51 26.98
C SER A 420 44.48 26.03 26.74
N ASN A 421 43.30 26.62 26.56
CA ASN A 421 42.89 27.90 27.19
C ASN A 421 41.41 28.19 26.89
N GLY A 422 40.56 28.14 27.92
CA GLY A 422 39.40 29.04 28.06
C GLY A 422 39.68 30.01 29.23
N PRO A 423 38.73 30.83 29.69
CA PRO A 423 37.38 31.09 29.15
C PRO A 423 37.12 32.59 28.90
N GLY A 424 36.06 32.89 28.15
CA GLY A 424 35.51 34.24 27.99
C GLY A 424 34.02 34.23 28.28
N GLU A 425 33.66 34.82 29.42
CA GLU A 425 32.29 35.05 29.88
C GLU A 425 31.52 35.97 28.92
N GLY A 426 30.23 35.68 28.73
CA GLY A 426 29.31 36.53 27.99
C GLY A 426 27.87 36.23 28.37
N SER A 427 27.37 36.93 29.40
CA SER A 427 25.98 36.86 29.85
C SER A 427 25.02 37.29 28.73
N VAL A 428 23.95 36.54 28.49
CA VAL A 428 22.73 37.08 27.88
C VAL A 428 21.53 36.62 28.70
N LYS A 429 20.73 37.64 29.06
CA LYS A 429 19.64 37.64 30.01
C LYS A 429 18.42 36.90 29.47
N SER A 430 17.82 36.12 30.37
CA SER A 430 16.42 35.69 30.34
C SER A 430 15.46 36.87 30.24
N SER A 431 14.45 36.75 29.38
CA SER A 431 13.22 37.54 29.52
C SER A 431 12.01 36.61 29.36
N ALA A 432 11.52 36.14 30.51
CA ALA A 432 10.18 35.60 30.64
C ALA A 432 9.21 36.79 30.69
N LYS A 433 8.19 36.78 29.82
CA LYS A 433 7.01 37.64 29.97
C LYS A 433 5.81 36.75 30.28
N SER A 434 5.25 36.98 31.45
CA SER A 434 3.95 36.53 31.90
C SER A 434 2.84 37.15 31.05
N CYS A 435 1.81 36.37 30.74
CA CYS A 435 0.48 36.89 30.43
C CYS A 435 -0.54 36.07 31.22
N ASP A 436 -1.03 36.67 32.30
CA ASP A 436 -2.28 36.31 32.98
C ASP A 436 -3.47 36.48 32.02
N GLY A 437 -4.42 35.55 32.07
CA GLY A 437 -5.60 35.59 31.20
C GLY A 437 -6.72 34.63 31.64
N LYS A 438 -7.36 34.95 32.77
CA LYS A 438 -8.76 34.69 33.15
C LYS A 438 -9.42 33.38 32.70
N VAL A 439 -9.60 32.49 33.67
CA VAL A 439 -10.62 31.44 33.68
C VAL A 439 -11.94 32.02 34.21
N ALA A 440 -13.02 31.82 33.46
CA ALA A 440 -14.40 31.77 33.95
C ALA A 440 -14.84 30.29 33.76
N GLY A 441 -15.45 29.57 34.69
CA GLY A 441 -16.40 30.00 35.72
C GLY A 441 -17.77 29.43 35.38
N ALA A 442 -17.98 28.12 35.61
CA ALA A 442 -19.30 27.51 35.75
C ALA A 442 -19.21 26.24 36.60
N VAL A 443 -19.74 26.34 37.82
CA VAL A 443 -20.04 25.31 38.82
C VAL A 443 -21.55 25.07 38.70
N ASP A 444 -22.10 23.85 38.67
CA ASP A 444 -22.51 22.97 39.79
C ASP A 444 -23.26 21.79 39.12
N GLY A 445 -23.39 20.55 39.62
CA GLY A 445 -23.19 19.96 40.94
C GLY A 445 -24.00 18.64 41.02
N THR A 446 -23.81 17.88 42.11
CA THR A 446 -24.46 16.61 42.57
C THR A 446 -23.83 15.30 42.08
N GLU A 447 -22.97 14.65 42.89
CA GLU A 447 -23.17 13.73 44.07
C GLU A 447 -23.00 12.26 43.61
N ALA A 448 -21.87 11.58 43.88
CA ALA A 448 -21.39 10.96 45.13
C ALA A 448 -22.15 9.69 45.56
N GLY A 449 -21.46 8.53 45.44
CA GLY A 449 -21.81 7.25 46.05
C GLY A 449 -20.63 6.28 45.94
N GLY A 450 -19.97 5.99 47.06
CA GLY A 450 -18.75 5.18 47.15
C GLY A 450 -18.96 3.73 47.61
N ALA A 451 -17.84 3.13 48.05
CA ALA A 451 -17.60 1.77 48.57
C ALA A 451 -17.41 0.68 47.49
N ASP A 452 -16.50 -0.29 47.57
CA ASP A 452 -15.41 -0.64 48.50
C ASP A 452 -14.50 -1.64 47.75
N LEU A 453 -13.19 -1.61 48.02
CA LEU A 453 -12.23 -2.66 47.64
C LEU A 453 -12.01 -3.59 48.83
N PRO A 454 -11.80 -4.90 48.62
CA PRO A 454 -11.08 -5.73 49.57
C PRO A 454 -9.72 -6.17 49.03
N THR A 455 -8.72 -6.05 49.89
CA THR A 455 -7.36 -6.58 49.76
C THR A 455 -7.19 -7.90 50.52
N GLU A 456 -6.26 -8.70 50.01
CA GLU A 456 -5.41 -9.71 50.66
C GLU A 456 -5.84 -11.19 50.76
N GLY A 457 -4.86 -12.04 50.41
CA GLY A 457 -4.84 -13.49 50.58
C GLY A 457 -3.50 -14.05 50.06
N GLU A 458 -2.50 -14.09 50.95
CA GLU A 458 -1.15 -14.61 50.77
C GLU A 458 -1.09 -16.12 50.43
N GLY A 459 0.00 -16.58 49.80
CA GLY A 459 0.25 -18.00 49.54
C GLY A 459 1.61 -18.35 48.92
N SER A 460 2.67 -18.27 49.73
CA SER A 460 3.94 -19.03 49.72
C SER A 460 4.77 -19.27 48.45
N ALA A 461 6.04 -18.89 48.56
CA ALA A 461 7.18 -19.22 47.70
C ALA A 461 7.65 -20.69 47.80
N ALA A 462 8.21 -21.20 46.70
CA ALA A 462 9.23 -22.25 46.71
C ALA A 462 10.19 -22.06 45.52
N GLU A 463 11.48 -22.09 45.83
CA GLU A 463 12.65 -21.90 44.96
C GLU A 463 13.11 -23.23 44.28
N PRO A 464 14.12 -23.20 43.36
CA PRO A 464 14.18 -24.06 42.18
C PRO A 464 15.01 -25.35 42.35
N GLY A 465 14.67 -26.38 41.57
CA GLY A 465 15.47 -27.59 41.38
C GLY A 465 15.85 -27.78 39.91
N GLU A 466 17.15 -27.93 39.66
CA GLU A 466 17.81 -28.21 38.38
C GLU A 466 17.80 -29.72 38.02
N PRO A 467 18.26 -30.15 36.82
CA PRO A 467 17.47 -31.00 35.93
C PRO A 467 17.92 -32.48 35.90
N HIS A 468 16.98 -33.36 35.55
CA HIS A 468 17.28 -34.72 35.10
C HIS A 468 16.79 -34.93 33.67
N ALA A 469 17.73 -35.34 32.82
CA ALA A 469 17.53 -35.79 31.46
C ALA A 469 16.76 -37.11 31.44
N ASP A 470 15.80 -37.24 30.53
CA ASP A 470 15.61 -38.48 29.77
C ASP A 470 14.78 -38.25 28.50
N ALA A 471 15.27 -38.87 27.43
CA ALA A 471 14.75 -38.81 26.08
C ALA A 471 13.54 -39.72 25.90
N GLN A 472 12.44 -39.24 25.29
CA GLN A 472 11.51 -40.09 24.52
C GLN A 472 10.48 -39.31 23.68
N SER A 473 10.55 -39.57 22.37
CA SER A 473 9.51 -39.53 21.32
C SER A 473 8.60 -38.31 21.15
N ALA A 474 8.81 -37.59 20.05
CA ALA A 474 7.89 -36.60 19.50
C ALA A 474 6.53 -37.22 19.11
N ARG A 475 5.44 -36.61 19.61
CA ARG A 475 4.05 -36.78 19.16
C ARG A 475 3.54 -35.40 18.74
N ASP A 476 2.66 -35.36 17.74
CA ASP A 476 2.02 -34.12 17.29
C ASP A 476 0.97 -33.61 18.30
N PRO A 477 0.52 -32.33 18.21
CA PRO A 477 -0.41 -31.72 19.17
C PRO A 477 -1.81 -32.36 19.21
N TRP A 478 -2.10 -33.33 18.34
CA TRP A 478 -3.41 -33.94 18.17
C TRP A 478 -3.41 -35.46 18.39
N GLY A 479 -2.28 -36.05 18.84
CA GLY A 479 -2.24 -37.40 19.37
C GLY A 479 -2.47 -38.52 18.36
N GLN A 480 -2.07 -38.35 17.09
CA GLN A 480 -2.17 -39.42 16.08
C GLN A 480 -0.80 -39.99 15.68
N PRO A 481 -0.68 -41.31 15.43
CA PRO A 481 0.59 -41.91 15.02
C PRO A 481 0.90 -41.60 13.55
N ALA A 482 2.13 -41.12 13.31
CA ALA A 482 2.64 -40.84 11.97
C ALA A 482 2.77 -42.13 11.13
N ALA A 483 1.92 -42.29 10.11
CA ALA A 483 2.05 -43.34 9.10
C ALA A 483 3.09 -42.91 8.05
N GLY A 484 4.26 -43.55 8.07
CA GLY A 484 5.30 -43.37 7.08
C GLY A 484 4.90 -43.96 5.72
N TRP A 485 5.06 -43.17 4.66
CA TRP A 485 4.94 -43.65 3.29
C TRP A 485 6.30 -44.10 2.78
N GLY A 486 6.45 -45.41 2.63
CA GLY A 486 7.62 -46.08 2.09
C GLY A 486 7.75 -45.88 0.58
N LYS A 487 9.00 -45.91 0.12
CA LYS A 487 9.40 -46.00 -1.28
C LYS A 487 8.99 -47.36 -1.84
N GLU A 488 8.08 -47.41 -2.81
CA GLU A 488 8.02 -48.49 -3.78
C GLU A 488 7.81 -47.95 -5.20
N SER A 489 8.83 -48.18 -6.02
CA SER A 489 8.83 -47.99 -7.46
C SER A 489 8.13 -49.17 -8.13
N THR A 490 6.98 -48.95 -8.77
CA THR A 490 6.51 -49.76 -9.89
C THR A 490 5.82 -48.88 -10.92
N GLY A 491 6.30 -48.93 -12.16
CA GLY A 491 5.76 -48.16 -13.27
C GLY A 491 4.40 -48.67 -13.71
N TRP A 492 3.49 -47.74 -14.01
CA TRP A 492 2.26 -47.99 -14.75
C TRP A 492 2.02 -46.82 -15.70
N GLY A 493 1.97 -47.13 -17.00
CA GLY A 493 1.72 -46.16 -18.05
C GLY A 493 0.26 -45.72 -18.15
N GLY A 494 0.07 -44.67 -18.95
CA GLY A 494 -1.14 -44.42 -19.72
C GLY A 494 -2.43 -44.17 -18.93
N TRP A 495 -2.58 -42.96 -18.40
CA TRP A 495 -3.90 -42.40 -18.12
C TRP A 495 -4.05 -41.08 -18.86
N GLY A 496 -5.04 -41.06 -19.76
CA GLY A 496 -5.37 -39.94 -20.63
C GLY A 496 -5.78 -38.69 -19.85
N GLN A 497 -5.66 -37.56 -20.55
CA GLN A 497 -6.06 -36.24 -20.11
C GLN A 497 -7.46 -36.25 -19.49
N GLN A 498 -7.54 -35.95 -18.19
CA GLN A 498 -8.76 -35.48 -17.54
C GLN A 498 -8.97 -34.01 -17.93
N PRO A 499 -10.15 -33.60 -18.43
CA PRO A 499 -10.45 -32.20 -18.68
C PRO A 499 -10.89 -31.53 -17.37
N GLY A 500 -10.14 -30.51 -16.91
CA GLY A 500 -10.61 -29.66 -15.82
C GLY A 500 -9.60 -29.31 -14.74
N TRP A 501 -8.32 -29.13 -15.06
CA TRP A 501 -7.49 -28.23 -14.26
C TRP A 501 -7.97 -26.80 -14.60
N VAL A 502 -8.75 -26.20 -13.71
CA VAL A 502 -8.97 -24.76 -13.73
C VAL A 502 -7.63 -24.15 -13.34
N ASP A 503 -7.01 -23.37 -14.23
CA ASP A 503 -5.84 -22.57 -13.88
C ASP A 503 -6.21 -21.75 -12.64
N VAL A 504 -5.68 -22.15 -11.49
CA VAL A 504 -5.76 -21.36 -10.28
C VAL A 504 -4.94 -20.13 -10.59
N ASP A 505 -5.53 -18.94 -10.44
CA ASP A 505 -4.82 -17.67 -10.57
C ASP A 505 -3.55 -17.75 -9.70
N ASP A 506 -2.36 -17.73 -10.32
CA ASP A 506 -1.06 -17.84 -9.63
C ASP A 506 -0.79 -16.63 -8.70
N GLY A 507 -1.71 -15.66 -8.66
CA GLY A 507 -1.65 -14.50 -7.78
C GLY A 507 -1.88 -14.83 -6.30
N LEU A 508 -1.26 -14.03 -5.43
CA LEU A 508 -1.44 -14.12 -3.98
C LEU A 508 -2.86 -13.78 -3.50
N PHE A 509 -3.70 -13.19 -4.36
CA PHE A 509 -5.11 -12.92 -4.10
C PHE A 509 -5.94 -13.21 -5.35
N ASN A 510 -7.23 -13.42 -5.18
CA ASN A 510 -8.13 -13.72 -6.29
C ASN A 510 -8.49 -12.44 -7.06
N SER A 511 -7.74 -12.17 -8.13
CA SER A 511 -7.89 -10.95 -8.94
C SER A 511 -9.27 -10.87 -9.60
N LYS A 512 -9.72 -11.99 -10.19
CA LYS A 512 -11.02 -12.12 -10.85
C LYS A 512 -12.18 -11.80 -9.91
N ALA A 513 -12.18 -12.36 -8.69
CA ALA A 513 -13.24 -12.13 -7.72
C ALA A 513 -13.30 -10.65 -7.30
N LEU A 514 -12.14 -10.00 -7.11
CA LEU A 514 -12.12 -8.57 -6.82
C LEU A 514 -12.71 -7.72 -7.95
N GLN A 515 -12.37 -8.03 -9.21
CA GLN A 515 -12.99 -7.35 -10.35
C GLN A 515 -14.50 -7.55 -10.37
N GLU A 516 -14.97 -8.78 -10.10
CA GLU A 516 -16.39 -9.11 -10.01
C GLU A 516 -17.11 -8.34 -8.88
N TYR A 517 -16.52 -8.24 -7.67
CA TYR A 517 -17.06 -7.41 -6.58
C TYR A 517 -17.26 -5.95 -7.03
N LEU A 518 -16.25 -5.35 -7.66
CA LEU A 518 -16.30 -3.95 -8.07
C LEU A 518 -17.30 -3.71 -9.22
N LEU A 519 -17.38 -4.63 -10.17
CA LEU A 519 -18.30 -4.54 -11.31
C LEU A 519 -19.75 -4.80 -10.88
N TYR A 520 -20.00 -5.80 -10.04
CA TYR A 520 -21.35 -6.20 -9.63
C TYR A 520 -21.92 -5.32 -8.50
N ALA A 521 -21.12 -5.01 -7.48
CA ALA A 521 -21.58 -4.34 -6.27
C ALA A 521 -21.02 -2.91 -6.12
N GLY A 522 -19.80 -2.66 -6.60
CA GLY A 522 -19.09 -1.38 -6.45
C GLY A 522 -19.60 -0.23 -7.33
N GLN A 523 -20.28 -0.52 -8.45
CA GLN A 523 -20.82 0.52 -9.33
C GLN A 523 -22.11 1.14 -8.80
N SER A 524 -22.22 2.47 -8.86
CA SER A 524 -23.50 3.16 -8.67
C SER A 524 -24.24 3.32 -10.01
N PRO A 525 -25.54 3.03 -10.10
CA PRO A 525 -26.33 3.22 -11.32
C PRO A 525 -26.31 4.66 -11.86
N SER A 526 -26.10 5.65 -10.99
CA SER A 526 -26.04 7.07 -11.36
C SER A 526 -24.63 7.58 -11.71
N GLY A 527 -23.65 6.68 -11.86
CA GLY A 527 -22.24 7.03 -11.98
C GLY A 527 -21.53 7.20 -10.64
N GLY A 528 -20.20 7.13 -10.69
CA GLY A 528 -19.32 6.93 -9.52
C GLY A 528 -19.31 5.49 -9.00
N LEU A 529 -18.35 5.16 -8.13
CA LEU A 529 -18.26 3.91 -7.38
C LEU A 529 -18.40 4.20 -5.87
N ARG A 530 -18.69 3.16 -5.10
CA ARG A 530 -19.09 3.22 -3.68
C ARG A 530 -18.35 2.19 -2.83
N ASP A 531 -18.45 2.36 -1.52
CA ASP A 531 -18.09 1.36 -0.49
C ASP A 531 -18.71 -0.01 -0.81
N LYS A 532 -20.03 -0.12 -0.62
CA LYS A 532 -20.84 -1.31 -0.87
C LYS A 532 -22.29 -0.87 -1.11
N PRO A 533 -23.16 -1.67 -1.76
CA PRO A 533 -24.58 -1.41 -1.74
C PRO A 533 -25.13 -1.44 -0.29
N PRO A 534 -26.07 -0.56 0.09
CA PRO A 534 -26.72 0.49 -0.70
C PRO A 534 -26.05 1.88 -0.56
N LYS A 535 -24.80 1.97 -0.11
CA LYS A 535 -24.11 3.25 0.11
C LYS A 535 -24.05 4.11 -1.17
N PRO A 536 -24.14 5.45 -1.05
CA PRO A 536 -24.01 6.32 -2.20
C PRO A 536 -22.58 6.32 -2.75
N ALA A 537 -22.42 6.66 -4.02
CA ALA A 537 -21.11 6.94 -4.60
C ALA A 537 -20.57 8.30 -4.17
N ASP A 538 -19.25 8.36 -4.02
CA ASP A 538 -18.46 9.55 -3.73
C ASP A 538 -17.12 9.53 -4.48
N ALA A 539 -16.39 10.64 -4.44
CA ALA A 539 -15.12 10.76 -5.18
C ALA A 539 -14.02 9.83 -4.64
N TYR A 540 -13.98 9.60 -3.32
CA TYR A 540 -13.00 8.73 -2.66
C TYR A 540 -13.15 7.29 -3.14
N HIS A 541 -14.34 6.70 -3.02
CA HIS A 541 -14.59 5.33 -3.45
C HIS A 541 -14.52 5.21 -4.97
N THR A 542 -14.98 6.22 -5.74
CA THR A 542 -14.78 6.21 -7.19
C THR A 542 -13.31 6.04 -7.56
N HIS A 543 -12.43 6.79 -6.92
CA HIS A 543 -11.01 6.69 -7.17
C HIS A 543 -10.41 5.36 -6.71
N TYR A 544 -10.57 4.97 -5.45
CA TYR A 544 -9.90 3.77 -4.92
C TYR A 544 -10.47 2.46 -5.48
N CYS A 545 -11.76 2.42 -5.85
CA CYS A 545 -12.30 1.29 -6.60
C CYS A 545 -11.69 1.20 -8.01
N LEU A 546 -11.50 2.32 -8.72
CA LEU A 546 -10.84 2.30 -10.04
C LEU A 546 -9.35 1.94 -9.93
N SER A 547 -8.65 2.44 -8.92
CA SER A 547 -7.26 2.05 -8.65
C SER A 547 -7.14 0.57 -8.32
N GLY A 548 -8.01 0.03 -7.46
CA GLY A 548 -8.04 -1.40 -7.15
C GLY A 548 -8.43 -2.27 -8.36
N LEU A 549 -9.38 -1.82 -9.18
CA LEU A 549 -9.73 -2.49 -10.43
C LEU A 549 -8.54 -2.50 -11.41
N SER A 550 -7.79 -1.40 -11.50
CA SER A 550 -6.54 -1.32 -12.27
C SER A 550 -5.51 -2.33 -11.72
N SER A 551 -5.25 -2.35 -10.42
CA SER A 551 -4.33 -3.32 -9.81
C SER A 551 -4.74 -4.79 -10.04
N ALA A 552 -6.04 -5.07 -10.11
CA ALA A 552 -6.54 -6.42 -10.40
C ALA A 552 -6.52 -6.79 -11.89
N GLN A 553 -6.34 -5.82 -12.80
CA GLN A 553 -6.26 -6.02 -14.25
C GLN A 553 -4.82 -6.05 -14.78
N HIS A 554 -3.88 -5.48 -14.03
CA HIS A 554 -2.50 -5.30 -14.46
C HIS A 554 -1.55 -5.91 -13.44
N HIS A 555 -0.80 -6.93 -13.85
CA HIS A 555 0.36 -7.35 -13.10
C HIS A 555 1.51 -6.36 -13.34
N ILE A 556 1.86 -5.60 -12.30
CA ILE A 556 2.92 -4.58 -12.34
C ILE A 556 3.93 -4.87 -11.25
N SER A 557 5.17 -5.18 -11.64
CA SER A 557 6.24 -5.59 -10.73
C SER A 557 7.55 -4.84 -11.00
N PRO A 558 8.48 -4.74 -10.03
CA PRO A 558 9.77 -4.12 -10.26
C PRO A 558 10.66 -4.96 -11.19
N SER A 559 11.23 -4.33 -12.22
CA SER A 559 12.19 -4.98 -13.12
C SER A 559 13.63 -4.65 -12.75
N ALA A 560 14.40 -5.67 -12.36
CA ALA A 560 15.83 -5.54 -12.09
C ALA A 560 16.62 -5.05 -13.31
N SER A 561 16.27 -5.52 -14.51
CA SER A 561 16.90 -5.10 -15.78
C SER A 561 16.62 -3.62 -16.09
N LYS A 562 15.36 -3.18 -15.95
CA LYS A 562 14.99 -1.77 -16.13
C LYS A 562 15.68 -0.89 -15.09
N LYS A 563 15.71 -1.31 -13.81
CA LYS A 563 16.43 -0.61 -12.74
C LYS A 563 17.90 -0.44 -13.10
N THR A 564 18.58 -1.52 -13.47
CA THR A 564 20.01 -1.50 -13.84
C THR A 564 20.28 -0.53 -15.00
N THR A 565 19.47 -0.59 -16.05
CA THR A 565 19.59 0.31 -17.21
C THR A 565 19.39 1.78 -16.83
N LEU A 566 18.41 2.07 -15.97
CA LEU A 566 18.13 3.44 -15.49
C LEU A 566 19.30 3.98 -14.68
N LEU A 567 19.85 3.17 -13.78
CA LEU A 567 20.94 3.57 -12.90
C LEU A 567 22.26 3.74 -13.67
N GLN A 568 22.55 2.92 -14.68
CA GLN A 568 23.70 3.13 -15.56
C GLN A 568 23.61 4.47 -16.31
N LYS A 569 22.41 4.84 -16.79
CA LYS A 569 22.18 6.15 -17.42
C LYS A 569 22.33 7.30 -16.43
N TRP A 570 21.96 7.09 -15.17
CA TRP A 570 22.19 8.04 -14.10
C TRP A 570 23.69 8.28 -13.89
N ASP A 571 24.46 7.22 -13.68
CA ASP A 571 25.90 7.28 -13.39
C ASP A 571 26.69 7.95 -14.53
N ALA A 572 26.30 7.69 -15.79
CA ALA A 572 26.89 8.34 -16.96
C ALA A 572 26.60 9.85 -17.04
N ALA A 573 25.44 10.30 -16.57
CA ALA A 573 25.08 11.73 -16.58
C ALA A 573 25.72 12.50 -15.41
N GLU A 574 25.85 11.84 -14.24
CA GLU A 574 26.46 12.40 -13.04
C GLU A 574 27.96 12.64 -13.23
N SER A 575 28.68 11.68 -13.82
CA SER A 575 30.11 11.83 -14.16
C SER A 575 30.40 12.99 -15.14
N GLY A 576 29.39 13.45 -15.88
CA GLY A 576 29.47 14.66 -16.73
C GLY A 576 29.26 15.99 -15.99
N GLY A 577 29.01 15.99 -14.68
CA GLY A 577 28.79 17.20 -13.87
C GLY A 577 27.46 17.91 -14.12
N THR A 578 26.50 17.24 -14.76
CA THR A 578 25.26 17.87 -15.28
C THR A 578 24.05 17.77 -14.36
N ARG A 579 24.15 17.10 -13.20
CA ARG A 579 22.99 16.79 -12.33
C ARG A 579 23.17 17.27 -10.90
N GLY A 580 22.54 18.40 -10.57
CA GLY A 580 22.31 18.86 -9.21
C GLY A 580 20.82 18.83 -8.85
N ARG A 581 20.50 18.87 -7.55
CA ARG A 581 19.12 19.11 -7.12
C ARG A 581 18.63 20.45 -7.67
N LYS A 582 17.34 20.54 -7.98
CA LYS A 582 16.71 21.83 -8.31
C LYS A 582 16.63 22.79 -7.12
N SER A 583 16.93 22.33 -5.90
CA SER A 583 16.96 23.15 -4.70
C SER A 583 18.09 22.70 -3.76
N ASP A 584 18.82 23.66 -3.20
CA ASP A 584 19.74 23.39 -2.09
C ASP A 584 18.94 23.18 -0.80
N LEU A 585 19.11 22.00 -0.19
CA LEU A 585 18.42 21.56 1.02
C LEU A 585 19.32 21.60 2.26
N GLY A 586 20.57 22.08 2.14
CA GLY A 586 21.51 22.16 3.24
C GLY A 586 22.02 20.81 3.73
N VAL A 587 22.16 19.83 2.83
CA VAL A 587 22.74 18.51 3.16
C VAL A 587 24.19 18.69 3.62
N SER A 588 24.53 18.09 4.76
CA SER A 588 25.87 18.20 5.34
C SER A 588 26.94 17.55 4.45
N GLU A 589 28.20 17.98 4.56
CA GLU A 589 29.31 17.33 3.83
C GLU A 589 29.43 15.85 4.20
N ARG A 590 29.15 15.51 5.47
CA ARG A 590 29.16 14.13 5.99
C ARG A 590 28.11 13.26 5.31
N ASP A 591 26.94 13.82 5.01
CA ASP A 591 25.80 13.06 4.47
C ASP A 591 25.75 13.08 2.95
N ARG A 592 26.62 13.84 2.28
CA ARG A 592 26.55 14.08 0.82
C ARG A 592 26.60 12.80 0.00
N GLU A 593 27.44 11.83 0.37
CA GLU A 593 27.57 10.56 -0.36
C GLU A 593 26.30 9.71 -0.23
N VAL A 594 25.80 9.55 1.00
CA VAL A 594 24.56 8.81 1.28
C VAL A 594 23.37 9.50 0.60
N ASP A 595 23.33 10.84 0.62
CA ASP A 595 22.30 11.63 -0.05
C ASP A 595 22.25 11.37 -1.56
N GLN A 596 23.40 11.40 -2.25
CA GLN A 596 23.44 11.11 -3.69
C GLN A 596 23.03 9.66 -3.99
N ALA A 597 23.51 8.69 -3.20
CA ALA A 597 23.12 7.30 -3.35
C ALA A 597 21.61 7.10 -3.14
N MET A 598 21.02 7.77 -2.15
CA MET A 598 19.57 7.75 -1.91
C MET A 598 18.79 8.33 -3.09
N ARG A 599 19.20 9.48 -3.65
CA ARG A 599 18.54 10.07 -4.82
C ARG A 599 18.53 9.11 -6.00
N ARG A 600 19.70 8.50 -6.27
CA ARG A 600 19.89 7.50 -7.32
C ARG A 600 18.98 6.29 -7.12
N GLU A 601 18.94 5.73 -5.92
CA GLU A 601 18.10 4.56 -5.63
C GLU A 601 16.60 4.88 -5.63
N ALA A 602 16.20 6.05 -5.14
CA ALA A 602 14.80 6.48 -5.12
C ALA A 602 14.22 6.64 -6.54
N LEU A 603 15.03 7.13 -7.48
CA LEU A 603 14.69 7.12 -8.91
C LEU A 603 14.45 5.69 -9.41
N GLY A 604 15.38 4.78 -9.12
CA GLY A 604 15.27 3.38 -9.51
C GLY A 604 14.03 2.70 -8.91
N ALA A 605 13.72 3.01 -7.65
CA ALA A 605 12.58 2.44 -6.93
C ALA A 605 11.22 2.83 -7.53
N LEU A 606 11.07 4.03 -8.10
CA LEU A 606 9.82 4.44 -8.76
C LEU A 606 9.80 4.17 -10.26
N LEU A 607 10.92 4.22 -10.98
CA LEU A 607 10.89 4.05 -12.45
C LEU A 607 11.08 2.61 -12.93
N SER A 608 11.45 1.67 -12.04
CA SER A 608 11.73 0.27 -12.43
C SER A 608 10.50 -0.61 -12.61
N TRP A 609 9.31 -0.15 -12.23
CA TRP A 609 8.07 -0.92 -12.38
C TRP A 609 7.72 -1.12 -13.85
N VAL A 610 7.35 -2.35 -14.22
CA VAL A 610 6.93 -2.74 -15.57
C VAL A 610 5.62 -3.50 -15.51
N GLU A 611 4.80 -3.34 -16.54
CA GLU A 611 3.59 -4.14 -16.74
C GLU A 611 3.98 -5.43 -17.46
N ASP A 612 3.56 -6.59 -16.95
CA ASP A 612 3.73 -7.87 -17.64
C ASP A 612 2.70 -8.00 -18.78
N PRO A 613 3.13 -8.01 -20.06
CA PRO A 613 2.20 -8.06 -21.19
C PRO A 613 1.57 -9.44 -21.40
N VAL A 614 2.13 -10.52 -20.84
CA VAL A 614 1.69 -11.91 -21.04
C VAL A 614 0.50 -12.25 -20.13
N VAL A 615 0.47 -11.71 -18.91
CA VAL A 615 -0.55 -12.00 -17.89
C VAL A 615 -1.87 -11.24 -18.11
N ASN A 616 -1.83 -10.07 -18.77
CA ASN A 616 -2.92 -9.08 -18.66
C ASN A 616 -4.06 -9.19 -19.68
N ALA A 617 -3.95 -9.99 -20.75
CA ALA A 617 -4.97 -10.02 -21.81
C ALA A 617 -6.19 -10.90 -21.46
N ASP A 618 -5.96 -11.99 -20.72
CA ASP A 618 -6.98 -13.00 -20.39
C ASP A 618 -7.62 -12.79 -19.01
N GLN A 619 -7.09 -11.84 -18.21
CA GLN A 619 -7.55 -11.57 -16.84
C GLN A 619 -8.61 -10.45 -16.71
N ILE A 620 -8.96 -9.73 -17.78
CA ILE A 620 -9.92 -8.61 -17.68
C ILE A 620 -11.35 -9.14 -17.69
N VAL A 621 -11.99 -9.15 -16.52
CA VAL A 621 -13.40 -9.54 -16.37
C VAL A 621 -14.28 -8.60 -17.17
N GLY A 622 -15.18 -9.19 -17.96
CA GLY A 622 -16.13 -8.46 -18.81
C GLY A 622 -15.61 -8.20 -20.22
N GLY A 623 -14.30 -8.20 -20.46
CA GLY A 623 -13.70 -7.97 -21.77
C GLY A 623 -12.84 -6.72 -21.85
N LYS A 624 -12.17 -6.52 -23.00
CA LYS A 624 -11.17 -5.45 -23.21
C LYS A 624 -11.72 -4.04 -23.02
N GLU A 625 -13.02 -3.84 -23.17
CA GLU A 625 -13.69 -2.56 -22.94
C GLU A 625 -13.64 -2.10 -21.48
N ASN A 626 -13.47 -3.03 -20.53
CA ASN A 626 -13.30 -2.73 -19.11
C ASN A 626 -11.88 -2.31 -18.74
N LYS A 627 -10.91 -2.48 -19.65
CA LYS A 627 -9.50 -2.18 -19.39
C LYS A 627 -9.32 -0.74 -18.90
N LEU A 628 -8.65 -0.58 -17.78
CA LEU A 628 -8.21 0.72 -17.25
C LEU A 628 -6.76 0.99 -17.65
N ASN A 629 -6.29 2.20 -17.37
CA ASN A 629 -4.87 2.49 -17.40
C ASN A 629 -4.19 1.90 -16.17
N ALA A 630 -2.95 1.43 -16.35
CA ALA A 630 -2.10 0.91 -15.28
C ALA A 630 -1.78 2.01 -14.24
N THR A 631 -2.05 1.69 -12.97
CA THR A 631 -1.74 2.52 -11.82
C THR A 631 -0.42 2.09 -11.19
N HIS A 632 0.46 3.04 -10.88
CA HIS A 632 1.74 2.79 -10.25
C HIS A 632 1.55 2.30 -8.81
N PRO A 633 2.08 1.13 -8.41
CA PRO A 633 1.80 0.49 -7.11
C PRO A 633 2.17 1.34 -5.89
N ILE A 634 3.26 2.11 -5.95
CA ILE A 634 3.68 2.98 -4.83
C ILE A 634 2.91 4.32 -4.77
N THR A 635 2.73 5.02 -5.90
CA THR A 635 2.26 6.42 -5.91
C THR A 635 0.75 6.58 -6.09
N ASN A 636 0.07 5.55 -6.58
CA ASN A 636 -1.33 5.61 -7.01
C ASN A 636 -1.61 6.69 -8.09
N LEU A 637 -0.60 7.04 -8.87
CA LEU A 637 -0.73 7.80 -10.12
C LEU A 637 -0.71 6.81 -11.28
N THR A 638 -1.12 7.21 -12.48
CA THR A 638 -0.78 6.36 -13.65
C THR A 638 0.75 6.30 -13.79
N VAL A 639 1.27 5.20 -14.36
CA VAL A 639 2.71 5.00 -14.56
C VAL A 639 3.33 6.20 -15.32
N THR A 640 2.61 6.72 -16.32
CA THR A 640 3.04 7.87 -17.13
C THR A 640 3.15 9.19 -16.34
N HIS A 641 2.22 9.48 -15.43
CA HIS A 641 2.30 10.71 -14.62
C HIS A 641 3.43 10.61 -13.58
N THR A 642 3.64 9.43 -12.99
CA THR A 642 4.81 9.19 -12.10
C THR A 642 6.11 9.41 -12.87
N GLU A 643 6.24 8.84 -14.06
CA GLU A 643 7.43 9.00 -14.90
C GLU A 643 7.69 10.46 -15.28
N GLY A 644 6.64 11.20 -15.67
CA GLY A 644 6.76 12.59 -16.11
C GLY A 644 7.30 13.52 -15.01
N VAL A 645 6.70 13.48 -13.81
CA VAL A 645 7.13 14.35 -12.71
C VAL A 645 8.53 13.98 -12.19
N ILE A 646 8.85 12.69 -12.11
CA ILE A 646 10.17 12.25 -11.65
C ILE A 646 11.26 12.67 -12.63
N LYS A 647 11.08 12.43 -13.94
CA LYS A 647 12.06 12.87 -14.94
C LYS A 647 12.33 14.36 -14.86
N TRP A 648 11.29 15.17 -14.71
CA TRP A 648 11.45 16.59 -14.49
C TRP A 648 12.20 16.91 -13.18
N ALA A 649 11.81 16.31 -12.06
CA ALA A 649 12.40 16.62 -10.76
C ALA A 649 13.89 16.27 -10.68
N TYR A 650 14.27 15.14 -11.27
CA TYR A 650 15.62 14.59 -11.27
C TYR A 650 16.49 15.01 -12.47
N GLY A 651 15.95 15.77 -13.42
CA GLY A 651 16.69 16.27 -14.58
C GLY A 651 17.10 15.17 -15.57
N ILE A 652 16.16 14.28 -15.91
CA ILE A 652 16.36 13.11 -16.77
C ILE A 652 15.61 13.22 -18.10
#